data_AF-A0A3M6Z837-F1
#
_entry.id   AF-A0A3M6Z837-F1
#
_cell.length_a   1.000
_cell.length_b   1.000
_cell.length_c   1.000
_cell.angle_alpha   90.00
_cell.angle_beta   90.00
_cell.angle_gamma   90.00
#
_symmetry.space_group_name_H-M   'P 1'
#
loop_
_entity.id
_entity.type
_entity.pdbx_description
1 polymer ?
#
loop_
_entity_poly.entity_id
_entity_poly.type
_entity_poly.pdbx_seq_one_letter_code
_entity_poly.pdbx_strand_id
1 'polypeptide(L)'
;MDYTLELRSARPYAFKFRAESTALLLIDMQRDFLDPNGFGSIQCGNDAIFQSVRSIVPKTKQVLETARRLGLHVLHTREGHRPDLADLPPAKRLRQTSAPSGHHTLGIGDQGPMGRLLIRGEYGHDIIDELKPFPGEVVIDKPGKGSFWNTTLHRALLARGVTHLLIAGVTTECCVNGTFREAADRGFECCVLRDCTSGFDASFVSKTLEMLCSYDGLFGYVASSDELLEKEAMVQSQDSQDELSISRLQEGFRTGSIRPVDVAKIVSQRIAQYRARDPAVWTFLRTDSDLEEAAHALEERFKNEPLPPLYGIPFAVKDNIDVAGVRTTAACDAYAYTPEKNAKVVDDLLEAGALFVGKTNLDQLATGLSGCRSPYGYPRSVFSKEHVAGGSSSGSSVAVGARLVSFALGTDTAGSGRVPAAFNGVTGYKPTKGTLSAQGLVPACKSLDTISILAPSVLEARTVWLVADAGPDMQDPYAKPQQSLPLWHVDFRGPKLGGFKFGIPPKAALEACSKEYQEGFAKAVARLQHAGGTMKEIDWAPFDGANGLLYDGALLSERIACLGAEFLRSNQQKLHPAISSLFDAAFARELKPWDVYHDQILQAQYTRQAAITFEGIDVLLVPTAPKHPTVAEMEAEPLVKNAELGSFTHFANVLDLCGMAVPANTYLDSSGQELPLGITLIGASGTDGKVFDIAREFERTSVA
;
A
#
# COMPACT_ATOMS: atom_id res chain seq x y z
N MET A 1 26.05 -0.75 -5.10
CA MET A 1 24.67 -0.61 -5.62
C MET A 1 24.63 -1.29 -6.98
N ASP A 2 23.59 -2.08 -7.24
CA ASP A 2 23.41 -2.77 -8.52
C ASP A 2 22.43 -1.94 -9.38
N TYR A 3 22.93 -0.88 -10.02
CA TYR A 3 22.14 0.00 -10.87
C TYR A 3 21.96 -0.62 -12.25
N THR A 4 20.74 -0.55 -12.79
CA THR A 4 20.39 -1.16 -14.09
C THR A 4 20.27 -0.14 -15.22
N LEU A 5 20.13 1.15 -14.90
CA LEU A 5 19.99 2.24 -15.87
C LEU A 5 21.00 3.36 -15.57
N GLU A 6 21.45 4.02 -16.65
CA GLU A 6 22.45 5.09 -16.59
C GLU A 6 22.24 6.10 -17.72
N LEU A 7 22.29 7.39 -17.37
CA LEU A 7 22.47 8.53 -18.29
C LEU A 7 23.92 9.01 -18.20
N ARG A 8 24.75 8.63 -19.17
CA ARG A 8 26.20 8.88 -19.16
C ARG A 8 26.54 10.33 -19.43
N SER A 9 25.71 10.99 -20.23
CA SER A 9 25.84 12.40 -20.61
C SER A 9 25.37 13.38 -19.53
N ALA A 10 24.85 12.87 -18.41
CA ALA A 10 24.44 13.69 -17.29
C ALA A 10 25.63 14.50 -16.73
N ARG A 11 25.35 15.73 -16.32
CA ARG A 11 26.30 16.60 -15.61
C ARG A 11 25.92 16.65 -14.14
N PRO A 12 26.91 16.73 -13.22
CA PRO A 12 28.36 16.81 -13.50
C PRO A 12 29.03 15.49 -13.92
N TYR A 13 28.37 14.36 -13.65
CA TYR A 13 28.78 13.02 -14.06
C TYR A 13 27.54 12.13 -14.26
N ALA A 14 27.76 10.89 -14.69
CA ALA A 14 26.69 9.96 -15.05
C ALA A 14 25.66 9.76 -13.92
N PHE A 15 24.38 9.85 -14.26
CA PHE A 15 23.27 9.61 -13.35
C PHE A 15 22.83 8.14 -13.43
N LYS A 16 22.92 7.41 -12.32
CA LYS A 16 22.66 5.97 -12.24
C LYS A 16 21.43 5.71 -11.37
N PHE A 17 20.55 4.81 -11.81
CA PHE A 17 19.28 4.57 -11.14
C PHE A 17 18.70 3.19 -11.48
N ARG A 18 17.58 2.86 -10.84
CA ARG A 18 16.80 1.62 -11.06
C ARG A 18 15.36 1.98 -11.40
N ALA A 19 14.75 1.27 -12.34
CA ALA A 19 13.39 1.58 -12.73
C ALA A 19 12.39 1.49 -11.57
N GLU A 20 12.47 0.41 -10.78
CA GLU A 20 11.57 0.12 -9.65
C GLU A 20 11.56 1.16 -8.51
N SER A 21 12.59 2.01 -8.43
CA SER A 21 12.73 3.01 -7.36
C SER A 21 12.91 4.43 -7.92
N THR A 22 12.54 4.64 -9.19
CA THR A 22 12.66 5.93 -9.87
C THR A 22 11.30 6.41 -10.32
N ALA A 23 11.03 7.71 -10.15
CA ALA A 23 9.86 8.36 -10.69
C ALA A 23 10.23 9.37 -11.78
N LEU A 24 9.44 9.39 -12.86
CA LEU A 24 9.30 10.56 -13.72
C LEU A 24 8.27 11.50 -13.06
N LEU A 25 8.72 12.71 -12.73
CA LEU A 25 7.88 13.78 -12.20
C LEU A 25 7.66 14.84 -13.28
N LEU A 26 6.45 14.92 -13.83
CA LEU A 26 6.04 15.94 -14.79
C LEU A 26 5.42 17.13 -14.07
N ILE A 27 6.06 18.28 -14.17
CA ILE A 27 5.68 19.48 -13.43
C ILE A 27 4.90 20.44 -14.32
N ASP A 28 3.65 20.67 -13.93
CA ASP A 28 2.78 21.77 -14.36
C ASP A 28 2.52 21.81 -15.88
N MET A 29 2.44 20.63 -16.50
CA MET A 29 2.11 20.47 -17.93
C MET A 29 0.62 20.74 -18.23
N GLN A 30 0.08 21.81 -17.64
CA GLN A 30 -1.33 22.21 -17.69
C GLN A 30 -1.60 23.13 -18.87
N ARG A 31 -2.86 23.15 -19.34
CA ARG A 31 -3.33 24.07 -20.38
C ARG A 31 -3.07 25.52 -20.02
N ASP A 32 -3.20 25.87 -18.74
CA ASP A 32 -2.93 27.21 -18.24
C ASP A 32 -1.50 27.65 -18.55
N PHE A 33 -0.52 26.75 -18.62
CA PHE A 33 0.86 27.11 -18.99
C PHE A 33 1.19 26.88 -20.46
N LEU A 34 0.47 25.99 -21.14
CA LEU A 34 0.88 25.45 -22.44
C LEU A 34 -0.08 25.75 -23.60
N ASP A 35 -1.34 26.09 -23.35
CA ASP A 35 -2.33 26.40 -24.39
C ASP A 35 -2.56 27.92 -24.53
N PRO A 36 -2.84 28.42 -25.75
CA PRO A 36 -3.18 29.83 -25.95
C PRO A 36 -4.36 30.25 -25.08
N ASN A 37 -4.32 31.49 -24.60
CA ASN A 37 -5.30 32.06 -23.66
C ASN A 37 -5.25 31.48 -22.23
N GLY A 38 -4.29 30.60 -21.92
CA GLY A 38 -3.99 30.19 -20.55
C GLY A 38 -3.14 31.21 -19.79
N PHE A 39 -3.07 31.03 -18.47
CA PHE A 39 -2.27 31.85 -17.55
C PHE A 39 -0.89 32.21 -18.11
N GLY A 40 -0.07 31.24 -18.52
CA GLY A 40 1.27 31.45 -19.06
C GLY A 40 1.30 32.36 -20.29
N SER A 41 0.38 32.16 -21.25
CA SER A 41 0.27 33.04 -22.42
C SER A 41 -0.12 34.48 -22.04
N ILE A 42 -1.08 34.63 -21.12
CA ILE A 42 -1.58 35.92 -20.63
C ILE A 42 -0.47 36.66 -19.89
N GLN A 43 0.28 35.98 -19.01
CA GLN A 43 1.34 36.60 -18.22
C GLN A 43 2.56 36.94 -19.09
N CYS A 44 2.90 36.11 -20.06
CA CYS A 44 4.04 36.33 -20.94
C CYS A 44 3.81 37.48 -21.93
N GLY A 45 2.61 37.59 -22.50
CA GLY A 45 2.26 38.64 -23.46
C GLY A 45 3.09 38.64 -24.76
N ASN A 46 3.82 37.56 -25.04
CA ASN A 46 4.68 37.42 -26.22
C ASN A 46 4.54 36.01 -26.80
N ASP A 47 3.95 35.92 -27.99
CA ASP A 47 3.64 34.65 -28.64
C ASP A 47 4.88 33.82 -28.97
N ALA A 48 5.98 34.45 -29.40
CA ALA A 48 7.20 33.73 -29.76
C ALA A 48 7.84 33.05 -28.52
N ILE A 49 7.88 33.76 -27.39
CA ILE A 49 8.35 33.20 -26.12
C ILE A 49 7.42 32.08 -25.66
N PHE A 50 6.10 32.30 -25.69
CA PHE A 50 5.12 31.28 -25.32
C PHE A 50 5.25 30.00 -26.17
N GLN A 51 5.39 30.13 -27.49
CA GLN A 51 5.60 28.98 -28.37
C GLN A 51 6.90 28.22 -28.06
N SER A 52 7.95 28.92 -27.63
CA SER A 52 9.19 28.26 -27.19
C SER A 52 8.98 27.39 -25.94
N VAL A 53 8.08 27.77 -25.03
CA VAL A 53 7.72 26.94 -23.87
C VAL A 53 6.96 25.69 -24.30
N ARG A 54 5.98 25.83 -25.20
CA ARG A 54 5.21 24.68 -25.72
C ARG A 54 6.06 23.70 -26.54
N SER A 55 7.18 24.16 -27.11
CA SER A 55 8.04 23.34 -27.98
C SER A 55 8.59 22.06 -27.35
N ILE A 56 8.63 21.95 -26.00
CA ILE A 56 9.10 20.75 -25.29
C ILE A 56 8.11 19.59 -25.31
N VAL A 57 6.81 19.85 -25.57
CA VAL A 57 5.72 18.85 -25.43
C VAL A 57 5.98 17.55 -26.22
N PRO A 58 6.38 17.58 -27.51
CA PRO A 58 6.62 16.36 -28.26
C PRO A 58 7.72 15.48 -27.65
N LYS A 59 8.80 16.09 -27.14
CA LYS A 59 9.90 15.37 -26.50
C LYS A 59 9.49 14.82 -25.14
N THR A 60 8.81 15.64 -24.32
CA THR A 60 8.27 15.19 -23.02
C THR A 60 7.30 14.02 -23.18
N LYS A 61 6.50 13.98 -24.26
CA LYS A 61 5.61 12.84 -24.56
C LYS A 61 6.40 11.55 -24.82
N GLN A 62 7.48 11.61 -25.60
CA GLN A 62 8.35 10.45 -25.83
C GLN A 62 8.98 9.94 -24.53
N VAL A 63 9.38 10.85 -23.64
CA VAL A 63 9.91 10.51 -22.31
C VAL A 63 8.84 9.86 -21.43
N LEU A 64 7.62 10.38 -21.43
CA LEU A 64 6.50 9.81 -20.68
C LEU A 64 6.18 8.37 -21.16
N GLU A 65 6.09 8.16 -22.47
CA GLU A 65 5.88 6.83 -23.06
C GLU A 65 7.02 5.87 -22.73
N THR A 66 8.26 6.36 -22.75
CA THR A 66 9.45 5.59 -22.37
C THR A 66 9.45 5.23 -20.90
N ALA A 67 9.12 6.18 -20.01
CA ALA A 67 9.02 5.95 -18.57
C ALA A 67 8.00 4.85 -18.24
N ARG A 68 6.83 4.89 -18.88
CA ARG A 68 5.79 3.84 -18.77
C ARG A 68 6.32 2.49 -19.24
N ARG A 69 6.98 2.44 -20.41
CA ARG A 69 7.58 1.22 -20.96
C ARG A 69 8.66 0.63 -20.06
N LEU A 70 9.49 1.46 -19.45
CA LEU A 70 10.55 1.04 -18.53
C LEU A 70 10.03 0.64 -17.14
N GLY A 71 8.74 0.86 -16.84
CA GLY A 71 8.15 0.60 -15.53
C GLY A 71 8.57 1.60 -14.46
N LEU A 72 8.92 2.83 -14.84
CA LEU A 72 9.11 3.93 -13.89
C LEU A 72 7.77 4.29 -13.24
N HIS A 73 7.82 4.80 -12.02
CA HIS A 73 6.66 5.50 -11.48
C HIS A 73 6.43 6.80 -12.27
N VAL A 74 5.18 7.12 -12.57
CA VAL A 74 4.82 8.38 -13.24
C VAL A 74 3.95 9.20 -12.28
N LEU A 75 4.39 10.43 -12.02
CA LEU A 75 3.66 11.39 -11.21
C LEU A 75 3.58 12.72 -11.95
N HIS A 76 2.42 13.35 -11.88
CA HIS A 76 2.15 14.65 -12.46
C HIS A 76 1.86 15.65 -11.36
N THR A 77 2.27 16.90 -11.54
CA THR A 77 1.85 18.00 -10.67
C THR A 77 1.13 19.06 -11.46
N ARG A 78 0.18 19.71 -10.79
CA ARG A 78 -0.61 20.81 -11.34
C ARG A 78 -0.58 21.95 -10.34
N GLU A 79 -0.10 23.12 -10.75
CA GLU A 79 -0.24 24.31 -9.94
C GLU A 79 -1.69 24.77 -9.97
N GLY A 80 -2.29 24.85 -8.78
CA GLY A 80 -3.63 25.39 -8.65
C GLY A 80 -4.15 25.47 -7.23
N HIS A 81 -5.15 26.33 -7.09
CA HIS A 81 -5.74 26.72 -5.83
C HIS A 81 -7.16 26.20 -5.70
N ARG A 82 -7.61 26.04 -4.45
CA ARG A 82 -9.00 25.66 -4.16
C ARG A 82 -9.97 26.68 -4.79
N PRO A 83 -11.18 26.27 -5.21
CA PRO A 83 -12.16 27.19 -5.77
C PRO A 83 -12.47 28.41 -4.90
N ASP A 84 -12.39 28.26 -3.57
CA ASP A 84 -12.58 29.32 -2.57
C ASP A 84 -11.33 30.18 -2.31
N LEU A 85 -10.21 29.88 -2.97
CA LEU A 85 -8.90 30.55 -2.81
C LEU A 85 -8.30 30.47 -1.40
N ALA A 86 -8.80 29.59 -0.52
CA ALA A 86 -8.34 29.55 0.87
C ALA A 86 -6.87 29.13 1.02
N ASP A 87 -6.30 28.46 0.01
CA ASP A 87 -4.90 28.07 -0.05
C ASP A 87 -4.04 28.98 -0.96
N LEU A 88 -4.57 30.13 -1.39
CA LEU A 88 -3.84 31.14 -2.16
C LEU A 88 -3.36 32.26 -1.23
N PRO A 89 -2.04 32.38 -0.96
CA PRO A 89 -1.53 33.47 -0.13
C PRO A 89 -1.82 34.84 -0.74
N PRO A 90 -2.24 35.85 0.04
CA PRO A 90 -2.50 37.20 -0.47
C PRO A 90 -1.32 37.81 -1.25
N ALA A 91 -0.10 37.53 -0.81
CA ALA A 91 1.11 37.98 -1.49
C ALA A 91 1.25 37.36 -2.90
N LYS A 92 0.85 36.11 -3.09
CA LYS A 92 0.87 35.44 -4.41
C LYS A 92 -0.23 36.00 -5.32
N ARG A 93 -1.39 36.31 -4.75
CA ARG A 93 -2.54 36.88 -5.47
C ARG A 93 -2.30 38.32 -5.96
N LEU A 94 -1.76 39.18 -5.09
CA LEU A 94 -1.79 40.63 -5.31
C LEU A 94 -0.49 41.20 -5.89
N ARG A 95 0.66 40.59 -5.61
CA ARG A 95 1.96 41.22 -5.90
C ARG A 95 2.17 41.46 -7.40
N GLN A 96 1.77 40.51 -8.24
CA GLN A 96 1.96 40.59 -9.68
C GLN A 96 1.04 41.64 -10.32
N THR A 97 -0.24 41.63 -9.96
CA THR A 97 -1.25 42.56 -10.50
C THR A 97 -1.15 43.97 -9.91
N SER A 98 -0.51 44.12 -8.74
CA SER A 98 -0.28 45.43 -8.10
C SER A 98 1.12 46.00 -8.36
N ALA A 99 1.91 45.37 -9.24
CA ALA A 99 3.27 45.83 -9.52
C ALA A 99 3.26 47.22 -10.19
N PRO A 100 3.98 48.24 -9.66
CA PRO A 100 3.90 49.62 -10.16
C PRO A 100 4.25 49.80 -11.63
N SER A 101 5.05 48.88 -12.19
CA SER A 101 5.45 48.87 -13.60
C SER A 101 5.16 47.52 -14.26
N GLY A 102 4.21 46.76 -13.71
CA GLY A 102 3.78 45.48 -14.28
C GLY A 102 2.81 45.67 -15.44
N HIS A 103 2.82 44.73 -16.38
CA HIS A 103 1.89 44.65 -17.51
C HIS A 103 0.72 43.69 -17.25
N HIS A 104 0.66 43.08 -16.07
CA HIS A 104 -0.29 42.02 -15.72
C HIS A 104 -1.65 42.59 -15.30
N THR A 105 -2.71 42.26 -16.03
CA THR A 105 -4.09 42.73 -15.79
C THR A 105 -5.03 41.66 -15.22
N LEU A 106 -4.68 40.38 -15.36
CA LEU A 106 -5.39 39.24 -14.77
C LEU A 106 -4.42 38.45 -13.88
N GLY A 107 -4.87 38.08 -12.69
CA GLY A 107 -4.12 37.27 -11.73
C GLY A 107 -4.75 35.91 -11.46
N ILE A 108 -4.15 35.19 -10.52
CA ILE A 108 -4.63 33.89 -10.07
C ILE A 108 -6.05 34.03 -9.49
N GLY A 109 -6.96 33.20 -10.01
CA GLY A 109 -8.37 33.16 -9.60
C GLY A 109 -9.30 34.12 -10.33
N ASP A 110 -8.77 35.04 -11.13
CA ASP A 110 -9.56 35.91 -12.01
C ASP A 110 -10.12 35.11 -13.19
N GLN A 111 -11.24 35.59 -13.75
CA GLN A 111 -11.89 34.94 -14.88
C GLN A 111 -11.05 35.12 -16.15
N GLY A 112 -10.53 34.01 -16.68
CA GLY A 112 -9.85 33.94 -17.96
C GLY A 112 -10.70 33.25 -19.04
N PRO A 113 -10.17 33.16 -20.28
CA PRO A 113 -10.87 32.52 -21.40
C PRO A 113 -11.06 31.00 -21.25
N MET A 114 -10.25 30.34 -20.42
CA MET A 114 -10.31 28.89 -20.15
C MET A 114 -10.90 28.54 -18.77
N GLY A 115 -11.64 29.47 -18.16
CA GLY A 115 -12.08 29.38 -16.77
C GLY A 115 -11.26 30.28 -15.85
N ARG A 116 -11.44 30.11 -14.54
CA ARG A 116 -10.66 30.88 -13.56
C ARG A 116 -9.20 30.41 -13.54
N LEU A 117 -8.27 31.34 -13.67
CA LEU A 117 -6.85 31.03 -13.87
C LEU A 117 -6.25 30.30 -12.64
N LEU A 118 -5.64 29.14 -12.89
CA LEU A 118 -5.02 28.24 -11.89
C LEU A 118 -5.97 27.83 -10.75
N ILE A 119 -7.26 27.61 -11.05
CA ILE A 119 -8.24 27.11 -10.09
C ILE A 119 -8.57 25.64 -10.35
N ARG A 120 -8.50 24.83 -9.31
CA ARG A 120 -8.77 23.39 -9.39
C ARG A 120 -10.18 23.13 -9.89
N GLY A 121 -10.29 22.26 -10.89
CA GLY A 121 -11.54 21.88 -11.55
C GLY A 121 -11.90 22.72 -12.77
N GLU A 122 -11.19 23.83 -13.03
CA GLU A 122 -11.37 24.61 -14.27
C GLU A 122 -10.68 23.93 -15.46
N TYR A 123 -11.15 24.20 -16.67
CA TYR A 123 -10.60 23.62 -17.90
C TYR A 123 -9.11 23.96 -18.09
N GLY A 124 -8.73 25.22 -17.85
CA GLY A 124 -7.33 25.67 -17.93
C GLY A 124 -6.39 24.97 -16.95
N HIS A 125 -6.89 24.52 -15.80
CA HIS A 125 -6.07 23.88 -14.77
C HIS A 125 -5.68 22.44 -15.13
N ASP A 126 -6.33 21.78 -16.09
CA ASP A 126 -6.04 20.38 -16.39
C ASP A 126 -4.77 20.19 -17.24
N ILE A 127 -4.20 18.97 -17.22
CA ILE A 127 -3.05 18.58 -18.04
C ILE A 127 -3.45 18.57 -19.52
N ILE A 128 -2.54 18.97 -20.41
CA ILE A 128 -2.76 18.94 -21.86
C ILE A 128 -3.02 17.50 -22.37
N ASP A 129 -3.80 17.35 -23.43
CA ASP A 129 -4.23 16.03 -23.94
C ASP A 129 -3.05 15.14 -24.34
N GLU A 130 -1.97 15.74 -24.88
CA GLU A 130 -0.78 15.02 -25.32
C GLU A 130 -0.04 14.29 -24.19
N LEU A 131 -0.22 14.75 -22.95
CA LEU A 131 0.45 14.23 -21.74
C LEU A 131 -0.54 13.72 -20.70
N LYS A 132 -1.77 13.41 -21.13
CA LYS A 132 -2.84 12.96 -20.25
C LYS A 132 -2.38 11.79 -19.36
N PRO A 133 -2.62 11.87 -18.04
CA PRO A 133 -2.33 10.77 -17.12
C PRO A 133 -3.10 9.51 -17.49
N PHE A 134 -2.46 8.35 -17.33
CA PHE A 134 -3.16 7.06 -17.40
C PHE A 134 -3.87 6.77 -16.07
N PRO A 135 -4.93 5.93 -16.06
CA PRO A 135 -5.55 5.48 -14.82
C PRO A 135 -4.49 4.88 -13.87
N GLY A 136 -4.49 5.32 -12.62
CA GLY A 136 -3.51 4.91 -11.60
C GLY A 136 -2.23 5.76 -11.53
N GLU A 137 -1.96 6.63 -12.50
CA GLU A 137 -0.88 7.62 -12.38
C GLU A 137 -1.27 8.73 -11.39
N VAL A 138 -0.32 9.15 -10.55
CA VAL A 138 -0.59 10.10 -9.47
C VAL A 138 -0.65 11.51 -10.05
N VAL A 139 -1.69 12.27 -9.71
CA VAL A 139 -1.78 13.70 -10.00
C VAL A 139 -1.84 14.46 -8.69
N ILE A 140 -0.87 15.36 -8.47
CA ILE A 140 -0.76 16.19 -7.26
C ILE A 140 -1.11 17.63 -7.60
N ASP A 141 -2.20 18.14 -7.04
CA ASP A 141 -2.51 19.57 -7.09
C ASP A 141 -1.72 20.31 -6.00
N LYS A 142 -0.97 21.34 -6.39
CA LYS A 142 -0.11 22.11 -5.49
C LYS A 142 -0.47 23.60 -5.47
N PRO A 143 -0.63 24.22 -4.29
CA PRO A 143 -0.78 25.68 -4.18
C PRO A 143 0.58 26.41 -4.22
N GLY A 144 1.67 25.69 -3.92
CA GLY A 144 3.03 26.21 -3.90
C GLY A 144 3.72 26.15 -5.26
N LYS A 145 4.84 26.88 -5.37
CA LYS A 145 5.76 26.74 -6.51
C LYS A 145 6.42 25.36 -6.49
N GLY A 146 7.01 25.00 -5.35
CA GLY A 146 7.53 23.65 -5.11
C GLY A 146 6.41 22.64 -4.84
N SER A 147 6.53 21.44 -5.41
CA SER A 147 5.48 20.43 -5.39
C SER A 147 5.31 19.69 -4.08
N PHE A 148 6.17 19.91 -3.10
CA PHE A 148 6.04 19.32 -1.76
C PHE A 148 5.29 20.22 -0.77
N TRP A 149 5.16 21.51 -1.06
CA TRP A 149 4.51 22.46 -0.16
C TRP A 149 3.00 22.19 -0.06
N ASN A 150 2.55 21.76 1.11
CA ASN A 150 1.16 21.46 1.42
C ASN A 150 0.52 20.44 0.46
N THR A 151 1.27 19.38 0.10
CA THR A 151 0.80 18.30 -0.78
C THR A 151 1.09 16.92 -0.18
N THR A 152 0.57 15.87 -0.82
CA THR A 152 0.87 14.47 -0.49
C THR A 152 2.03 13.89 -1.30
N LEU A 153 2.76 14.71 -2.09
CA LEU A 153 3.82 14.22 -2.99
C LEU A 153 4.89 13.42 -2.25
N HIS A 154 5.39 13.92 -1.11
CA HIS A 154 6.42 13.21 -0.35
C HIS A 154 5.94 11.83 0.07
N ARG A 155 4.72 11.74 0.63
CA ARG A 155 4.12 10.48 1.05
C ARG A 155 3.93 9.53 -0.14
N ALA A 156 3.45 10.04 -1.28
CA ALA A 156 3.25 9.24 -2.48
C ALA A 156 4.55 8.61 -3.00
N LEU A 157 5.67 9.35 -2.93
CA LEU A 157 7.01 8.87 -3.28
C LEU A 157 7.54 7.84 -2.26
N LEU A 158 7.41 8.13 -0.96
CA LEU A 158 7.84 7.22 0.12
C LEU A 158 7.06 5.90 0.12
N ALA A 159 5.75 5.93 -0.11
CA ALA A 159 4.92 4.72 -0.21
C ALA A 159 5.36 3.80 -1.37
N ARG A 160 5.88 4.40 -2.45
CA ARG A 160 6.38 3.70 -3.64
C ARG A 160 7.82 3.21 -3.49
N GLY A 161 8.55 3.61 -2.45
CA GLY A 161 9.99 3.34 -2.32
C GLY A 161 10.83 4.10 -3.34
N VAL A 162 10.35 5.26 -3.81
CA VAL A 162 11.08 6.10 -4.75
C VAL A 162 12.29 6.72 -4.05
N THR A 163 13.43 6.63 -4.70
CA THR A 163 14.70 7.20 -4.26
C THR A 163 15.30 8.19 -5.26
N HIS A 164 14.94 8.04 -6.54
CA HIS A 164 15.48 8.84 -7.64
C HIS A 164 14.33 9.53 -8.40
N LEU A 165 14.56 10.77 -8.84
CA LEU A 165 13.60 11.55 -9.61
C LEU A 165 14.21 11.99 -10.94
N LEU A 166 13.53 11.64 -12.04
CA LEU A 166 13.71 12.29 -13.33
C LEU A 166 12.66 13.40 -13.42
N ILE A 167 13.09 14.65 -13.61
CA ILE A 167 12.22 15.81 -13.57
C ILE A 167 12.12 16.46 -14.95
N ALA A 168 10.90 16.67 -15.41
CA ALA A 168 10.54 17.41 -16.61
C ALA A 168 9.35 18.32 -16.31
N GLY A 169 9.11 19.36 -17.12
CA GLY A 169 8.01 20.29 -16.86
C GLY A 169 8.30 21.74 -17.25
N VAL A 170 7.32 22.60 -17.07
CA VAL A 170 7.43 24.03 -17.39
C VAL A 170 7.78 24.88 -16.18
N THR A 171 8.26 26.10 -16.45
CA THR A 171 8.79 27.06 -15.48
C THR A 171 10.07 26.54 -14.79
N THR A 172 11.10 26.25 -15.60
CA THR A 172 12.39 25.73 -15.12
C THR A 172 12.93 26.50 -13.92
N GLU A 173 12.94 27.83 -14.02
CA GLU A 173 13.41 28.80 -13.02
C GLU A 173 12.51 28.95 -11.79
N CYS A 174 11.32 28.35 -11.80
CA CYS A 174 10.31 28.47 -10.76
C CYS A 174 9.89 27.10 -10.20
N CYS A 175 8.86 26.45 -10.75
CA CYS A 175 8.27 25.27 -10.14
C CYS A 175 9.18 24.03 -10.25
N VAL A 176 9.89 23.88 -11.36
CA VAL A 176 10.87 22.80 -11.53
C VAL A 176 12.03 22.96 -10.55
N ASN A 177 12.68 24.12 -10.52
CA ASN A 177 13.77 24.42 -9.59
C ASN A 177 13.34 24.31 -8.12
N GLY A 178 12.18 24.88 -7.76
CA GLY A 178 11.66 24.81 -6.39
C GLY A 178 11.43 23.37 -5.94
N THR A 179 10.82 22.55 -6.79
CA THR A 179 10.56 21.14 -6.52
C THR A 179 11.85 20.32 -6.45
N PHE A 180 12.78 20.55 -7.38
CA PHE A 180 14.07 19.87 -7.42
C PHE A 180 14.85 20.09 -6.11
N ARG A 181 14.96 21.35 -5.67
CA ARG A 181 15.71 21.68 -4.46
C ARG A 181 15.06 21.10 -3.21
N GLU A 182 13.74 21.18 -3.12
CA GLU A 182 12.98 20.54 -2.05
C GLU A 182 13.14 19.01 -2.03
N ALA A 183 13.21 18.36 -3.19
CA ALA A 183 13.48 16.93 -3.28
C ALA A 183 14.90 16.57 -2.83
N ALA A 184 15.90 17.33 -3.28
CA ALA A 184 17.29 17.13 -2.88
C ALA A 184 17.48 17.26 -1.35
N ASP A 185 16.87 18.28 -0.73
CA ASP A 185 16.90 18.47 0.74
C ASP A 185 16.23 17.31 1.51
N ARG A 186 15.35 16.54 0.86
CA ARG A 186 14.68 15.36 1.43
C ARG A 186 15.44 14.06 1.18
N GLY A 187 16.57 14.10 0.46
CA GLY A 187 17.45 12.97 0.20
C GLY A 187 17.20 12.22 -1.12
N PHE A 188 16.38 12.76 -2.02
CA PHE A 188 16.20 12.16 -3.35
C PHE A 188 17.38 12.49 -4.27
N GLU A 189 17.79 11.52 -5.09
CA GLU A 189 18.73 11.75 -6.19
C GLU A 189 17.95 12.30 -7.41
N CYS A 190 18.17 13.57 -7.74
CA CYS A 190 17.36 14.30 -8.72
C CYS A 190 18.12 14.61 -10.01
N CYS A 191 17.51 14.32 -11.15
CA CYS A 191 18.04 14.68 -12.47
C CYS A 191 16.99 15.41 -13.31
N VAL A 192 17.30 16.65 -13.73
CA VAL A 192 16.43 17.41 -14.66
C VAL A 192 16.77 17.03 -16.10
N LEU A 193 15.73 16.73 -16.90
CA LEU A 193 15.85 16.51 -18.34
C LEU A 193 15.75 17.85 -19.07
N ARG A 194 16.89 18.40 -19.50
CA ARG A 194 17.02 19.79 -19.99
C ARG A 194 16.19 20.08 -21.25
N ASP A 195 15.98 19.08 -22.09
CA ASP A 195 15.22 19.13 -23.33
C ASP A 195 13.72 18.78 -23.13
N CYS A 196 13.33 18.51 -21.89
CA CYS A 196 11.94 18.33 -21.46
C CYS A 196 11.53 19.39 -20.41
N THR A 197 12.25 20.50 -20.35
CA THR A 197 11.88 21.65 -19.51
C THR A 197 12.07 22.97 -20.24
N SER A 198 11.24 23.96 -19.90
CA SER A 198 11.32 25.31 -20.46
C SER A 198 10.69 26.33 -19.51
N GLY A 199 10.91 27.62 -19.79
CA GLY A 199 10.44 28.74 -19.00
C GLY A 199 10.25 29.99 -19.87
N PHE A 200 9.66 31.03 -19.31
CA PHE A 200 9.30 32.24 -20.07
C PHE A 200 10.47 33.22 -20.24
N ASP A 201 11.66 32.88 -19.72
CA ASP A 201 12.92 33.58 -19.95
C ASP A 201 14.07 32.57 -20.15
N ALA A 202 14.59 32.49 -21.37
CA ALA A 202 15.65 31.53 -21.73
C ALA A 202 16.96 31.74 -20.94
N SER A 203 17.28 32.98 -20.54
CA SER A 203 18.46 33.29 -19.73
C SER A 203 18.31 32.70 -18.33
N PHE A 204 17.11 32.80 -17.75
CA PHE A 204 16.82 32.23 -16.44
C PHE A 204 16.79 30.70 -16.47
N VAL A 205 16.25 30.11 -17.54
CA VAL A 205 16.29 28.66 -17.76
C VAL A 205 17.74 28.14 -17.76
N SER A 206 18.63 28.72 -18.60
CA SER A 206 20.03 28.27 -18.70
C SER A 206 20.77 28.37 -17.37
N LYS A 207 20.68 29.54 -16.71
CA LYS A 207 21.33 29.78 -15.41
C LYS A 207 20.81 28.85 -14.32
N THR A 208 19.52 28.54 -14.34
CA THR A 208 18.93 27.58 -13.40
C THR A 208 19.54 26.20 -13.61
N LEU A 209 19.56 25.69 -14.84
CA LEU A 209 20.12 24.37 -15.13
C LEU A 209 21.63 24.28 -14.80
N GLU A 210 22.39 25.34 -15.07
CA GLU A 210 23.80 25.43 -14.66
C GLU A 210 23.96 25.38 -13.13
N MET A 211 23.11 26.11 -12.40
CA MET A 211 23.11 26.10 -10.94
C MET A 211 22.74 24.72 -10.38
N LEU A 212 21.74 24.03 -10.94
CA LEU A 212 21.26 22.73 -10.43
C LEU A 212 22.29 21.60 -10.51
N CYS A 213 23.28 21.69 -11.41
CA CYS A 213 24.37 20.70 -11.53
C CYS A 213 25.75 21.28 -11.20
N SER A 214 25.78 22.42 -10.49
CA SER A 214 27.03 23.07 -10.06
C SER A 214 27.63 22.43 -8.80
N TYR A 215 28.82 22.91 -8.39
CA TYR A 215 29.56 22.45 -7.21
C TYR A 215 29.73 20.92 -7.17
N ASP A 216 30.15 20.36 -8.31
CA ASP A 216 30.44 18.93 -8.47
C ASP A 216 29.28 18.00 -8.05
N GLY A 217 28.04 18.48 -8.19
CA GLY A 217 26.83 17.66 -8.03
C GLY A 217 26.15 17.83 -6.68
N LEU A 218 26.56 18.82 -5.89
CA LEU A 218 25.99 19.13 -4.56
C LEU A 218 24.45 19.19 -4.57
N PHE A 219 23.86 19.72 -5.64
CA PHE A 219 22.41 19.83 -5.76
C PHE A 219 21.76 18.68 -6.53
N GLY A 220 22.49 18.06 -7.46
CA GLY A 220 22.03 16.95 -8.30
C GLY A 220 22.47 17.09 -9.75
N TYR A 221 21.62 16.65 -10.68
CA TYR A 221 22.03 16.35 -12.05
C TYR A 221 21.18 17.05 -13.11
N VAL A 222 21.79 17.25 -14.27
CA VAL A 222 21.09 17.68 -15.50
C VAL A 222 21.54 16.82 -16.66
N ALA A 223 20.59 16.25 -17.41
CA ALA A 223 20.86 15.37 -18.55
C ALA A 223 20.01 15.74 -19.77
N SER A 224 20.40 15.25 -20.96
CA SER A 224 19.51 15.16 -22.12
C SER A 224 18.62 13.93 -21.97
N SER A 225 17.40 13.97 -22.52
CA SER A 225 16.51 12.81 -22.53
C SER A 225 16.91 11.75 -23.56
N ASP A 226 17.78 12.06 -24.53
CA ASP A 226 18.11 11.18 -25.65
C ASP A 226 18.58 9.78 -25.19
N GLU A 227 19.49 9.71 -24.22
CA GLU A 227 19.98 8.43 -23.68
C GLU A 227 18.91 7.64 -22.93
N LEU A 228 17.87 8.30 -22.39
CA LEU A 228 16.73 7.64 -21.78
C LEU A 228 15.84 7.01 -22.85
N LEU A 229 15.60 7.72 -23.95
CA LEU A 229 14.75 7.28 -25.07
C LEU A 229 15.33 6.04 -25.78
N GLU A 230 16.65 5.90 -25.77
CA GLU A 230 17.37 4.73 -26.27
C GLU A 230 17.25 3.50 -25.36
N LYS A 231 16.74 3.63 -24.13
CA LYS A 231 16.60 2.50 -23.21
C LYS A 231 15.39 1.64 -23.59
N GLU A 232 15.66 0.34 -23.67
CA GLU A 232 14.64 -0.69 -23.75
C GLU A 232 14.29 -1.19 -22.35
N ALA A 233 13.05 -1.64 -22.18
CA ALA A 233 12.67 -2.32 -20.95
C ALA A 233 13.57 -3.54 -20.79
N MET A 234 14.34 -3.59 -19.71
CA MET A 234 14.95 -4.86 -19.35
C MET A 234 13.80 -5.80 -19.02
N VAL A 235 13.65 -6.89 -19.78
CA VAL A 235 12.80 -8.00 -19.38
C VAL A 235 13.40 -8.53 -18.08
N GLN A 236 12.97 -7.99 -16.94
CA GLN A 236 13.22 -8.64 -15.67
C GLN A 236 12.36 -9.90 -15.69
N SER A 237 12.95 -10.99 -16.17
CA SER A 237 12.54 -12.34 -15.83
C SER A 237 12.79 -12.53 -14.33
N GLN A 238 12.02 -11.87 -13.48
CA GLN A 238 11.74 -12.48 -12.19
C GLN A 238 10.79 -13.62 -12.54
N ASP A 239 11.37 -14.83 -12.59
CA ASP A 239 10.70 -16.12 -12.80
C ASP A 239 9.59 -16.34 -11.76
N SER A 240 8.53 -15.53 -11.79
CA SER A 240 7.26 -16.02 -11.30
C SER A 240 6.78 -17.04 -12.33
N GLN A 241 7.07 -18.30 -12.04
CA GLN A 241 6.39 -19.42 -12.71
C GLN A 241 4.87 -19.39 -12.46
N ASP A 242 4.37 -18.54 -11.55
CA ASP A 242 2.93 -18.36 -11.38
C ASP A 242 2.33 -17.51 -12.49
N GLU A 243 1.45 -18.14 -13.25
CA GLU A 243 0.67 -17.53 -14.33
C GLU A 243 -0.29 -16.43 -13.83
N LEU A 244 -0.65 -16.42 -12.54
CA LEU A 244 -1.52 -15.41 -11.94
C LEU A 244 -0.77 -14.26 -11.25
N SER A 245 0.55 -14.17 -11.37
CA SER A 245 1.27 -13.01 -10.82
C SER A 245 0.81 -11.71 -11.51
N ILE A 246 0.67 -10.64 -10.72
CA ILE A 246 0.15 -9.35 -11.18
C ILE A 246 0.98 -8.82 -12.35
N SER A 247 2.32 -8.83 -12.24
CA SER A 247 3.21 -8.29 -13.27
C SER A 247 3.11 -9.08 -14.58
N ARG A 248 2.98 -10.41 -14.51
CA ARG A 248 2.85 -11.28 -15.68
C ARG A 248 1.51 -11.06 -16.39
N LEU A 249 0.43 -10.94 -15.63
CA LEU A 249 -0.89 -10.66 -16.18
C LEU A 249 -0.93 -9.27 -16.82
N GLN A 250 -0.42 -8.24 -16.13
CA GLN A 250 -0.31 -6.88 -16.69
C GLN A 250 0.45 -6.85 -18.02
N GLU A 251 1.59 -7.54 -18.08
CA GLU A 251 2.36 -7.67 -19.32
C GLU A 251 1.55 -8.36 -20.41
N GLY A 252 0.92 -9.49 -20.10
CA GLY A 252 0.09 -10.25 -21.04
C GLY A 252 -1.10 -9.47 -21.58
N PHE A 253 -1.77 -8.66 -20.75
CA PHE A 253 -2.84 -7.76 -21.19
C PHE A 253 -2.31 -6.64 -22.07
N ARG A 254 -1.16 -6.05 -21.71
CA ARG A 254 -0.52 -4.98 -22.48
C ARG A 254 -0.08 -5.43 -23.88
N THR A 255 0.42 -6.66 -24.01
CA THR A 255 0.81 -7.26 -25.30
C THR A 255 -0.34 -7.94 -26.05
N GLY A 256 -1.51 -8.07 -25.40
CA GLY A 256 -2.66 -8.79 -25.94
C GLY A 256 -2.47 -10.31 -26.02
N SER A 257 -1.46 -10.87 -25.35
CA SER A 257 -1.22 -12.33 -25.34
C SER A 257 -2.08 -13.07 -24.31
N ILE A 258 -2.69 -12.35 -23.38
CA ILE A 258 -3.67 -12.85 -22.40
C ILE A 258 -4.84 -11.86 -22.41
N ARG A 259 -6.08 -12.34 -22.26
CA ARG A 259 -7.26 -11.49 -22.06
C ARG A 259 -7.93 -11.80 -20.72
N PRO A 260 -8.66 -10.84 -20.11
CA PRO A 260 -9.35 -11.06 -18.83
C PRO A 260 -10.23 -12.33 -18.82
N VAL A 261 -10.93 -12.65 -19.90
CA VAL A 261 -11.75 -13.87 -19.97
C VAL A 261 -10.93 -15.16 -19.90
N ASP A 262 -9.70 -15.14 -20.41
CA ASP A 262 -8.81 -16.30 -20.34
C ASP A 262 -8.37 -16.53 -18.88
N VAL A 263 -8.15 -15.45 -18.13
CA VAL A 263 -7.85 -15.49 -16.69
C VAL A 263 -9.04 -15.99 -15.88
N ALA A 264 -10.26 -15.53 -16.19
CA ALA A 264 -11.49 -16.04 -15.56
C ALA A 264 -11.59 -17.57 -15.67
N LYS A 265 -11.33 -18.11 -16.86
CA LYS A 265 -11.35 -19.57 -17.13
C LYS A 265 -10.27 -20.32 -16.35
N ILE A 266 -9.04 -19.78 -16.31
CA ILE A 266 -7.94 -20.38 -15.53
C ILE A 266 -8.32 -20.44 -14.04
N VAL A 267 -8.85 -19.33 -13.50
CA VAL A 267 -9.26 -19.24 -12.09
C VAL A 267 -10.37 -20.24 -11.77
N SER A 268 -11.44 -20.29 -12.58
CA SER A 268 -12.53 -21.26 -12.41
C SER A 268 -12.04 -22.71 -12.42
N GLN A 269 -11.16 -23.06 -13.37
CA GLN A 269 -10.58 -24.41 -13.44
C GLN A 269 -9.73 -24.75 -12.21
N ARG A 270 -8.85 -23.84 -11.76
CA ARG A 270 -8.01 -24.04 -10.57
C ARG A 270 -8.87 -24.21 -9.32
N ILE A 271 -9.91 -23.39 -9.15
CA ILE A 271 -10.84 -23.48 -8.02
C ILE A 271 -11.58 -24.83 -8.03
N ALA A 272 -12.09 -25.25 -9.18
CA ALA A 272 -12.79 -26.53 -9.31
C ALA A 272 -11.89 -27.73 -8.94
N GLN A 273 -10.62 -27.71 -9.36
CA GLN A 273 -9.64 -28.74 -9.02
C GLN A 273 -9.28 -28.72 -7.52
N TYR A 274 -9.02 -27.54 -6.97
CA TYR A 274 -8.62 -27.40 -5.56
C TYR A 274 -9.76 -27.75 -4.60
N ARG A 275 -11.03 -27.57 -4.99
CA ARG A 275 -12.19 -27.94 -4.18
C ARG A 275 -12.22 -29.43 -3.80
N ALA A 276 -11.64 -30.31 -4.62
CA ALA A 276 -11.50 -31.72 -4.30
C ALA A 276 -10.49 -31.98 -3.17
N ARG A 277 -9.55 -31.05 -2.95
CA ARG A 277 -8.58 -31.08 -1.86
C ARG A 277 -9.13 -30.41 -0.60
N ASP A 278 -9.72 -29.23 -0.75
CA ASP A 278 -10.26 -28.43 0.35
C ASP A 278 -11.48 -27.62 -0.10
N PRO A 279 -12.70 -28.03 0.26
CA PRO A 279 -13.93 -27.34 -0.14
C PRO A 279 -14.25 -26.11 0.73
N ALA A 280 -13.52 -25.88 1.83
CA ALA A 280 -13.89 -24.89 2.86
C ALA A 280 -13.23 -23.51 2.66
N VAL A 281 -12.54 -23.27 1.53
CA VAL A 281 -11.89 -21.99 1.23
C VAL A 281 -12.90 -20.85 1.04
N TRP A 282 -14.08 -21.14 0.50
CA TRP A 282 -15.04 -20.14 0.01
C TRP A 282 -16.37 -20.22 0.75
N THR A 283 -16.94 -19.06 1.09
CA THR A 283 -18.35 -18.92 1.54
C THR A 283 -19.27 -18.58 0.38
N PHE A 284 -18.75 -17.90 -0.64
CA PHE A 284 -19.43 -17.60 -1.89
C PHE A 284 -18.42 -17.60 -3.04
N LEU A 285 -18.85 -18.12 -4.20
CA LEU A 285 -18.12 -18.04 -5.46
C LEU A 285 -19.06 -17.53 -6.53
N ARG A 286 -18.56 -16.67 -7.42
CA ARG A 286 -19.26 -16.40 -8.69
C ARG A 286 -19.35 -17.69 -9.50
N THR A 287 -20.41 -17.82 -10.28
CA THR A 287 -20.46 -18.90 -11.28
C THR A 287 -19.43 -18.62 -12.37
N ASP A 288 -19.00 -19.66 -13.10
CA ASP A 288 -18.08 -19.51 -14.23
C ASP A 288 -18.63 -18.51 -15.26
N SER A 289 -19.95 -18.55 -15.51
CA SER A 289 -20.63 -17.60 -16.39
C SER A 289 -20.57 -16.15 -15.88
N ASP A 290 -20.83 -15.92 -14.58
CA ASP A 290 -20.80 -14.56 -14.01
C ASP A 290 -19.38 -13.98 -13.96
N LEU A 291 -18.37 -14.85 -13.83
CA LEU A 291 -16.96 -14.45 -13.84
C LEU A 291 -16.49 -14.11 -15.25
N GLU A 292 -16.86 -14.93 -16.25
CA GLU A 292 -16.60 -14.65 -17.67
C GLU A 292 -17.33 -13.39 -18.16
N GLU A 293 -18.58 -13.18 -17.76
CA GLU A 293 -19.34 -11.96 -18.09
C GLU A 293 -18.67 -10.71 -17.51
N ALA A 294 -18.23 -10.75 -16.25
CA ALA A 294 -17.50 -9.65 -15.63
C ALA A 294 -16.17 -9.36 -16.34
N ALA A 295 -15.46 -10.40 -16.79
CA ALA A 295 -14.23 -10.26 -17.55
C ALA A 295 -14.48 -9.63 -18.94
N HIS A 296 -15.53 -10.03 -19.64
CA HIS A 296 -15.94 -9.41 -20.91
C HIS A 296 -16.38 -7.94 -20.74
N ALA A 297 -17.05 -7.61 -19.62
CA ALA A 297 -17.39 -6.23 -19.33
C ALA A 297 -16.14 -5.34 -19.13
N LEU A 298 -15.08 -5.88 -18.52
CA LEU A 298 -13.78 -5.19 -18.43
C LEU A 298 -13.14 -5.01 -19.81
N GLU A 299 -13.17 -6.05 -20.66
CA GLU A 299 -12.69 -5.97 -22.05
C GLU A 299 -13.37 -4.85 -22.85
N GLU A 300 -14.70 -4.77 -22.79
CA GLU A 300 -15.44 -3.74 -23.52
C GLU A 300 -15.21 -2.34 -22.92
N ARG A 301 -15.19 -2.22 -21.59
CA ARG A 301 -14.99 -0.93 -20.90
C ARG A 301 -13.64 -0.27 -21.26
N PHE A 302 -12.60 -1.06 -21.49
CA PHE A 302 -11.23 -0.55 -21.71
C PHE A 302 -10.67 -0.80 -23.12
N LYS A 303 -11.51 -1.19 -24.08
CA LYS A 303 -11.10 -1.56 -25.45
C LYS A 303 -10.22 -0.52 -26.18
N ASN A 304 -10.48 0.76 -25.96
CA ASN A 304 -9.74 1.88 -26.56
C ASN A 304 -9.20 2.86 -25.51
N GLU A 305 -9.16 2.44 -24.24
CA GLU A 305 -8.73 3.26 -23.13
C GLU A 305 -7.42 2.69 -22.55
N PRO A 306 -6.59 3.51 -21.90
CA PRO A 306 -5.43 2.99 -21.18
C PRO A 306 -5.88 2.02 -20.07
N LEU A 307 -5.18 0.89 -19.94
CA LEU A 307 -5.53 -0.14 -18.98
C LEU A 307 -5.25 0.34 -17.54
N PRO A 308 -6.20 0.16 -16.60
CA PRO A 308 -5.99 0.51 -15.20
C PRO A 308 -5.04 -0.48 -14.49
N PRO A 309 -4.49 -0.12 -13.32
CA PRO A 309 -3.40 -0.87 -12.70
C PRO A 309 -3.74 -2.31 -12.29
N LEU A 310 -5.01 -2.64 -12.06
CA LEU A 310 -5.45 -4.00 -11.72
C LEU A 310 -6.36 -4.61 -12.79
N TYR A 311 -6.29 -4.13 -14.03
CA TYR A 311 -7.10 -4.63 -15.15
C TYR A 311 -7.07 -6.16 -15.24
N GLY A 312 -8.23 -6.80 -15.07
CA GLY A 312 -8.40 -8.25 -15.19
C GLY A 312 -7.71 -9.08 -14.10
N ILE A 313 -7.12 -8.46 -13.06
CA ILE A 313 -6.41 -9.17 -12.00
C ILE A 313 -7.42 -9.83 -11.04
N PRO A 314 -7.43 -11.17 -10.90
CA PRO A 314 -8.41 -11.88 -10.10
C PRO A 314 -8.11 -11.73 -8.60
N PHE A 315 -9.13 -11.36 -7.83
CA PHE A 315 -9.02 -11.20 -6.39
C PHE A 315 -10.20 -11.76 -5.61
N ALA A 316 -9.92 -12.12 -4.36
CA ALA A 316 -10.91 -12.61 -3.42
C ALA A 316 -11.09 -11.64 -2.25
N VAL A 317 -12.24 -11.69 -1.60
CA VAL A 317 -12.56 -10.80 -0.47
C VAL A 317 -13.05 -11.61 0.72
N LYS A 318 -12.47 -11.40 1.90
CA LYS A 318 -12.98 -12.01 3.13
C LYS A 318 -14.46 -11.72 3.36
N ASP A 319 -15.19 -12.71 3.87
CA ASP A 319 -16.65 -12.69 3.98
C ASP A 319 -17.23 -11.67 4.98
N ASN A 320 -16.39 -10.96 5.72
CA ASN A 320 -16.80 -9.86 6.59
C ASN A 320 -16.59 -8.47 5.97
N ILE A 321 -16.23 -8.37 4.69
CA ILE A 321 -16.09 -7.12 3.94
C ILE A 321 -17.22 -7.06 2.90
N ASP A 322 -17.88 -5.93 2.71
CA ASP A 322 -19.06 -5.84 1.86
C ASP A 322 -18.71 -5.85 0.37
N VAL A 323 -19.50 -6.58 -0.41
CA VAL A 323 -19.53 -6.55 -1.88
C VAL A 323 -21.00 -6.44 -2.27
N ALA A 324 -21.36 -5.40 -3.02
CA ALA A 324 -22.73 -5.08 -3.39
C ALA A 324 -23.43 -6.29 -4.03
N GLY A 325 -24.63 -6.61 -3.55
CA GLY A 325 -25.44 -7.73 -4.04
C GLY A 325 -24.96 -9.13 -3.62
N VAL A 326 -23.84 -9.25 -2.91
CA VAL A 326 -23.30 -10.53 -2.41
C VAL A 326 -23.46 -10.59 -0.89
N ARG A 327 -24.09 -11.66 -0.38
CA ARG A 327 -24.36 -11.80 1.05
C ARG A 327 -23.06 -11.76 1.87
N THR A 328 -22.96 -10.80 2.79
CA THR A 328 -21.93 -10.72 3.83
C THR A 328 -22.41 -11.54 5.02
N THR A 329 -21.78 -12.67 5.33
CA THR A 329 -22.18 -13.52 6.48
C THR A 329 -21.24 -13.37 7.66
N ALA A 330 -19.99 -12.98 7.43
CA ALA A 330 -18.92 -13.06 8.42
C ALA A 330 -18.83 -14.46 9.08
N ALA A 331 -19.10 -15.51 8.30
CA ALA A 331 -19.25 -16.90 8.74
C ALA A 331 -20.32 -17.10 9.84
N CYS A 332 -21.34 -16.23 9.89
CA CYS A 332 -22.47 -16.30 10.82
C CYS A 332 -23.79 -16.06 10.07
N ASP A 333 -24.49 -17.13 9.69
CA ASP A 333 -25.75 -17.01 8.95
C ASP A 333 -26.80 -16.13 9.66
N ALA A 334 -26.80 -16.12 10.99
CA ALA A 334 -27.69 -15.31 11.81
C ALA A 334 -27.39 -13.80 11.75
N TYR A 335 -26.15 -13.42 11.44
CA TYR A 335 -25.72 -12.03 11.30
C TYR A 335 -25.82 -11.53 9.85
N ALA A 336 -26.06 -12.43 8.91
CA ALA A 336 -25.85 -12.16 7.50
C ALA A 336 -26.84 -11.15 6.92
N TYR A 337 -26.35 -10.33 6.00
CA TYR A 337 -27.13 -9.38 5.21
C TYR A 337 -26.57 -9.28 3.79
N THR A 338 -27.31 -8.66 2.87
CA THR A 338 -26.81 -8.35 1.52
C THR A 338 -26.63 -6.84 1.42
N PRO A 339 -25.40 -6.33 1.30
CA PRO A 339 -25.16 -4.90 1.20
C PRO A 339 -25.57 -4.36 -0.18
N GLU A 340 -26.07 -3.13 -0.21
CA GLU A 340 -26.38 -2.40 -1.45
C GLU A 340 -25.14 -1.73 -2.07
N LYS A 341 -24.08 -1.54 -1.28
CA LYS A 341 -22.84 -0.88 -1.68
C LYS A 341 -21.65 -1.78 -1.37
N ASN A 342 -20.58 -1.63 -2.15
CA ASN A 342 -19.32 -2.27 -1.81
C ASN A 342 -18.68 -1.57 -0.59
N ALA A 343 -17.76 -2.27 0.07
CA ALA A 343 -16.78 -1.60 0.91
C ALA A 343 -15.93 -0.65 0.06
N LYS A 344 -15.48 0.48 0.63
CA LYS A 344 -14.71 1.50 -0.10
C LYS A 344 -13.46 0.93 -0.78
N VAL A 345 -12.72 0.07 -0.08
CA VAL A 345 -11.53 -0.60 -0.65
C VAL A 345 -11.90 -1.53 -1.81
N VAL A 346 -13.08 -2.16 -1.79
CA VAL A 346 -13.54 -2.99 -2.91
C VAL A 346 -13.88 -2.11 -4.12
N ASP A 347 -14.52 -0.96 -3.92
CA ASP A 347 -14.75 0.02 -5.02
C ASP A 347 -13.42 0.46 -5.64
N ASP A 348 -12.42 0.82 -4.82
CA ASP A 348 -11.10 1.25 -5.31
C ASP A 348 -10.43 0.19 -6.20
N LEU A 349 -10.54 -1.09 -5.83
CA LEU A 349 -9.99 -2.20 -6.61
C LEU A 349 -10.78 -2.46 -7.90
N LEU A 350 -12.12 -2.42 -7.84
CA LEU A 350 -12.99 -2.63 -9.00
C LEU A 350 -12.87 -1.49 -10.02
N GLU A 351 -12.76 -0.24 -9.55
CA GLU A 351 -12.49 0.93 -10.40
C GLU A 351 -11.13 0.83 -11.08
N ALA A 352 -10.14 0.27 -10.39
CA ALA A 352 -8.84 -0.09 -10.94
C ALA A 352 -8.85 -1.33 -11.86
N GLY A 353 -10.02 -1.91 -12.13
CA GLY A 353 -10.22 -2.99 -13.09
C GLY A 353 -10.01 -4.40 -12.56
N ALA A 354 -9.90 -4.59 -11.24
CA ALA A 354 -9.74 -5.91 -10.64
C ALA A 354 -10.98 -6.81 -10.86
N LEU A 355 -10.76 -8.11 -10.99
CA LEU A 355 -11.80 -9.10 -11.26
C LEU A 355 -12.19 -9.85 -9.97
N PHE A 356 -13.36 -9.53 -9.42
CA PHE A 356 -13.83 -10.14 -8.18
C PHE A 356 -14.30 -11.59 -8.37
N VAL A 357 -13.66 -12.53 -7.68
CA VAL A 357 -13.89 -13.98 -7.82
C VAL A 357 -14.92 -14.51 -6.82
N GLY A 358 -14.83 -14.11 -5.56
CA GLY A 358 -15.69 -14.65 -4.52
C GLY A 358 -15.34 -14.21 -3.10
N LYS A 359 -16.17 -14.68 -2.16
CA LYS A 359 -16.02 -14.43 -0.72
C LYS A 359 -15.32 -15.60 -0.05
N THR A 360 -14.29 -15.30 0.73
CA THR A 360 -13.47 -16.33 1.40
C THR A 360 -13.87 -16.55 2.84
N ASN A 361 -13.76 -17.80 3.27
CA ASN A 361 -14.05 -18.24 4.64
C ASN A 361 -13.09 -17.61 5.67
N LEU A 362 -13.52 -17.65 6.94
CA LEU A 362 -12.90 -16.99 8.07
C LEU A 362 -13.29 -17.64 9.40
N ASP A 363 -12.52 -17.40 10.46
CA ASP A 363 -13.06 -17.60 11.82
C ASP A 363 -14.27 -16.68 12.01
N GLN A 364 -15.41 -17.25 12.42
CA GLN A 364 -16.69 -16.56 12.50
C GLN A 364 -16.59 -15.23 13.27
N LEU A 365 -17.22 -14.19 12.71
CA LEU A 365 -17.20 -12.81 13.20
C LEU A 365 -15.76 -12.27 13.40
N ALA A 366 -14.81 -12.75 12.60
CA ALA A 366 -13.38 -12.49 12.72
C ALA A 366 -12.84 -12.70 14.15
N THR A 367 -13.30 -13.77 14.82
CA THR A 367 -13.00 -14.07 16.23
C THR A 367 -12.14 -15.34 16.35
N GLY A 368 -10.88 -15.22 15.95
CA GLY A 368 -9.89 -16.30 16.04
C GLY A 368 -8.62 -16.02 15.23
N LEU A 369 -7.59 -16.81 15.49
CA LEU A 369 -6.31 -16.85 14.78
C LEU A 369 -6.03 -18.24 14.18
N SER A 370 -7.00 -19.16 14.23
CA SER A 370 -6.81 -20.56 13.85
C SER A 370 -7.34 -20.88 12.44
N GLY A 371 -8.42 -20.24 12.03
CA GLY A 371 -9.20 -20.60 10.84
C GLY A 371 -10.21 -21.73 11.07
N CYS A 372 -10.22 -22.37 12.25
CA CYS A 372 -11.06 -23.53 12.58
C CYS A 372 -12.44 -23.21 13.15
N ARG A 373 -12.83 -21.93 13.27
CA ARG A 373 -14.07 -21.52 13.94
C ARG A 373 -15.15 -21.09 12.94
N SER A 374 -15.47 -21.94 11.97
CA SER A 374 -16.44 -21.61 10.91
C SER A 374 -17.49 -22.72 10.71
N PRO A 375 -18.78 -22.37 10.57
CA PRO A 375 -19.84 -23.33 10.26
C PRO A 375 -19.81 -23.81 8.79
N TYR A 376 -19.01 -23.18 7.92
CA TYR A 376 -18.86 -23.57 6.50
C TYR A 376 -17.81 -24.68 6.31
N GLY A 377 -17.45 -25.38 7.38
CA GLY A 377 -16.16 -26.08 7.47
C GLY A 377 -15.02 -25.06 7.60
N TYR A 378 -13.80 -25.56 7.75
CA TYR A 378 -12.61 -24.71 7.85
C TYR A 378 -11.51 -25.19 6.89
N PRO A 379 -10.75 -24.27 6.26
CA PRO A 379 -9.69 -24.67 5.36
C PRO A 379 -8.45 -25.16 6.12
N ARG A 380 -7.61 -25.93 5.44
CA ARG A 380 -6.31 -26.44 5.92
C ARG A 380 -5.15 -25.60 5.37
N SER A 381 -3.98 -25.72 6.00
CA SER A 381 -2.76 -25.17 5.40
C SER A 381 -2.52 -25.77 4.01
N VAL A 382 -2.05 -24.94 3.07
CA VAL A 382 -1.65 -25.39 1.73
C VAL A 382 -0.44 -26.34 1.76
N PHE A 383 0.27 -26.43 2.89
CA PHE A 383 1.42 -27.34 3.08
C PHE A 383 1.06 -28.62 3.83
N SER A 384 -0.06 -28.66 4.55
CA SER A 384 -0.44 -29.84 5.35
C SER A 384 -1.94 -29.90 5.63
N LYS A 385 -2.54 -31.08 5.44
CA LYS A 385 -3.95 -31.36 5.77
C LYS A 385 -4.20 -31.47 7.28
N GLU A 386 -3.16 -31.78 8.07
CA GLU A 386 -3.25 -31.93 9.52
C GLU A 386 -3.12 -30.60 10.27
N HIS A 387 -2.68 -29.54 9.58
CA HIS A 387 -2.36 -28.26 10.19
C HIS A 387 -3.41 -27.20 9.88
N VAL A 388 -3.64 -26.32 10.85
CA VAL A 388 -4.62 -25.24 10.68
C VAL A 388 -4.17 -24.27 9.59
N ALA A 389 -5.12 -23.68 8.86
CA ALA A 389 -4.79 -22.63 7.88
C ALA A 389 -4.32 -21.32 8.54
N GLY A 390 -4.60 -21.14 9.84
CA GLY A 390 -4.48 -19.85 10.51
C GLY A 390 -5.69 -18.97 10.20
N GLY A 391 -5.89 -17.95 11.02
CA GLY A 391 -7.09 -17.12 10.94
C GLY A 391 -6.88 -15.71 11.47
N SER A 392 -7.90 -14.86 11.45
CA SER A 392 -9.24 -15.18 10.97
C SER A 392 -9.36 -15.13 9.45
N SER A 393 -8.41 -14.59 8.68
CA SER A 393 -8.49 -14.52 7.20
C SER A 393 -8.05 -15.84 6.53
N SER A 394 -8.62 -16.96 6.97
CA SER A 394 -8.18 -18.32 6.62
C SER A 394 -8.33 -18.63 5.13
N GLY A 395 -9.54 -18.48 4.59
CA GLY A 395 -9.82 -18.71 3.17
C GLY A 395 -9.07 -17.73 2.27
N SER A 396 -8.89 -16.47 2.69
CA SER A 396 -8.13 -15.47 1.93
C SER A 396 -6.69 -15.90 1.73
N SER A 397 -6.05 -16.41 2.78
CA SER A 397 -4.66 -16.86 2.70
C SER A 397 -4.50 -18.16 1.93
N VAL A 398 -5.44 -19.10 2.06
CA VAL A 398 -5.40 -20.36 1.31
C VAL A 398 -5.67 -20.11 -0.17
N ALA A 399 -6.58 -19.19 -0.52
CA ALA A 399 -6.84 -18.82 -1.92
C ALA A 399 -5.59 -18.27 -2.62
N VAL A 400 -4.79 -17.45 -1.93
CA VAL A 400 -3.51 -16.94 -2.47
C VAL A 400 -2.43 -18.01 -2.43
N GLY A 401 -2.26 -18.72 -1.30
CA GLY A 401 -1.21 -19.75 -1.15
C GLY A 401 -1.37 -20.94 -2.10
N ALA A 402 -2.61 -21.26 -2.47
CA ALA A 402 -2.93 -22.28 -3.47
C ALA A 402 -3.00 -21.72 -4.91
N ARG A 403 -2.66 -20.44 -5.12
CA ARG A 403 -2.65 -19.75 -6.43
C ARG A 403 -3.98 -19.81 -7.16
N LEU A 404 -5.09 -19.67 -6.41
CA LEU A 404 -6.44 -19.60 -6.95
C LEU A 404 -6.82 -18.18 -7.39
N VAL A 405 -6.17 -17.18 -6.80
CA VAL A 405 -6.31 -15.74 -7.11
C VAL A 405 -4.95 -15.07 -6.99
N SER A 406 -4.79 -13.89 -7.60
CA SER A 406 -3.54 -13.11 -7.55
C SER A 406 -3.31 -12.48 -6.19
N PHE A 407 -4.39 -12.04 -5.52
CA PHE A 407 -4.34 -11.51 -4.17
C PHE A 407 -5.71 -11.64 -3.49
N ALA A 408 -5.76 -11.41 -2.18
CA ALA A 408 -7.01 -11.39 -1.43
C ALA A 408 -7.03 -10.28 -0.37
N LEU A 409 -8.20 -9.71 -0.14
CA LEU A 409 -8.47 -8.87 1.01
C LEU A 409 -8.79 -9.75 2.23
N GLY A 410 -8.07 -9.51 3.31
CA GLY A 410 -8.35 -10.02 4.64
C GLY A 410 -8.67 -8.89 5.61
N THR A 411 -8.71 -9.22 6.91
CA THR A 411 -8.72 -8.21 7.97
C THR A 411 -7.72 -8.57 9.05
N ASP A 412 -7.21 -7.57 9.76
CA ASP A 412 -6.28 -7.73 10.86
C ASP A 412 -6.67 -6.82 12.04
N THR A 413 -7.16 -7.45 13.11
CA THR A 413 -7.41 -6.84 14.43
C THR A 413 -6.40 -7.32 15.47
N ALA A 414 -5.99 -8.58 15.34
CA ALA A 414 -5.22 -9.33 16.33
C ALA A 414 -4.04 -10.09 15.69
N GLY A 415 -3.79 -9.93 14.39
CA GLY A 415 -2.91 -10.83 13.61
C GLY A 415 -3.62 -11.57 12.50
N SER A 416 -4.91 -11.28 12.26
CA SER A 416 -5.76 -12.04 11.35
C SER A 416 -5.39 -11.94 9.86
N GLY A 417 -4.54 -11.01 9.45
CA GLY A 417 -3.95 -10.96 8.12
C GLY A 417 -2.52 -11.52 8.09
N ARG A 418 -1.88 -11.66 9.25
CA ARG A 418 -0.46 -12.05 9.40
C ARG A 418 -0.27 -13.54 9.71
N VAL A 419 -0.98 -14.07 10.70
CA VAL A 419 -0.91 -15.50 11.11
C VAL A 419 -1.25 -16.45 9.95
N PRO A 420 -2.39 -16.29 9.24
CA PRO A 420 -2.69 -17.19 8.14
C PRO A 420 -1.67 -17.05 6.99
N ALA A 421 -1.16 -15.85 6.74
CA ALA A 421 -0.13 -15.63 5.72
C ALA A 421 1.14 -16.44 6.00
N ALA A 422 1.61 -16.43 7.26
CA ALA A 422 2.76 -17.22 7.68
C ALA A 422 2.56 -18.74 7.50
N PHE A 423 1.37 -19.27 7.83
CA PHE A 423 1.06 -20.70 7.73
C PHE A 423 0.80 -21.21 6.32
N ASN A 424 0.61 -20.30 5.36
CA ASN A 424 0.38 -20.63 3.95
C ASN A 424 1.47 -20.07 3.03
N GLY A 425 2.60 -19.64 3.58
CA GLY A 425 3.77 -19.25 2.80
C GLY A 425 3.50 -18.07 1.87
N VAL A 426 2.63 -17.15 2.26
CA VAL A 426 2.32 -15.92 1.51
C VAL A 426 2.67 -14.68 2.33
N THR A 427 2.64 -13.53 1.68
CA THR A 427 2.84 -12.24 2.33
C THR A 427 1.51 -11.71 2.88
N GLY A 428 1.53 -11.20 4.11
CA GLY A 428 0.39 -10.58 4.78
C GLY A 428 0.71 -9.16 5.23
N TYR A 429 0.16 -8.16 4.53
CA TYR A 429 0.31 -6.75 4.85
C TYR A 429 -0.82 -6.27 5.76
N LYS A 430 -0.44 -5.84 6.97
CA LYS A 430 -1.28 -5.08 7.89
C LYS A 430 -0.94 -3.59 7.75
N PRO A 431 -1.83 -2.75 7.22
CA PRO A 431 -1.57 -1.33 7.12
C PRO A 431 -1.63 -0.63 8.48
N THR A 432 -1.09 0.58 8.52
CA THR A 432 -1.39 1.58 9.53
C THR A 432 -2.91 1.76 9.64
N LYS A 433 -3.44 1.87 10.86
CA LYS A 433 -4.89 2.06 11.03
C LYS A 433 -5.34 3.35 10.36
N GLY A 434 -6.45 3.27 9.64
CA GLY A 434 -7.07 4.43 8.99
C GLY A 434 -6.44 4.82 7.64
N THR A 435 -5.43 4.11 7.13
CA THR A 435 -4.94 4.36 5.75
C THR A 435 -5.80 3.65 4.71
N LEU A 436 -6.33 2.47 5.04
CA LEU A 436 -7.38 1.81 4.26
C LEU A 436 -8.71 2.00 4.99
N SER A 437 -9.74 2.42 4.26
CA SER A 437 -11.09 2.64 4.81
C SER A 437 -11.69 1.36 5.36
N ALA A 438 -12.30 1.44 6.54
CA ALA A 438 -13.08 0.37 7.16
C ALA A 438 -14.57 0.45 6.82
N GLN A 439 -15.00 1.31 5.89
CA GLN A 439 -16.41 1.31 5.46
C GLN A 439 -16.77 0.03 4.70
N GLY A 440 -17.93 -0.52 5.04
CA GLY A 440 -18.38 -1.83 4.57
C GLY A 440 -17.64 -3.01 5.22
N LEU A 441 -16.88 -2.80 6.29
CA LEU A 441 -16.33 -3.89 7.10
C LEU A 441 -17.29 -4.21 8.26
N VAL A 442 -17.71 -5.47 8.39
CA VAL A 442 -18.31 -5.98 9.63
C VAL A 442 -17.23 -5.97 10.71
N PRO A 443 -17.35 -5.09 11.72
CA PRO A 443 -16.26 -4.83 12.65
C PRO A 443 -16.08 -5.96 13.65
N ALA A 444 -14.82 -6.23 13.96
CA ALA A 444 -14.39 -7.06 15.07
C ALA A 444 -14.10 -6.18 16.29
N CYS A 445 -13.20 -5.22 16.17
CA CYS A 445 -13.00 -4.13 17.12
C CYS A 445 -12.75 -2.87 16.30
N LYS A 446 -13.79 -2.06 16.08
CA LYS A 446 -13.78 -0.99 15.08
C LYS A 446 -12.61 -0.01 15.26
N SER A 447 -12.20 0.26 16.51
CA SER A 447 -11.08 1.13 16.84
C SER A 447 -9.69 0.55 16.55
N LEU A 448 -9.59 -0.75 16.24
CA LEU A 448 -8.35 -1.51 16.03
C LEU A 448 -8.27 -2.17 14.65
N ASP A 449 -9.42 -2.34 14.00
CA ASP A 449 -9.55 -3.08 12.75
C ASP A 449 -8.78 -2.42 11.60
N THR A 450 -8.21 -3.28 10.77
CA THR A 450 -7.65 -2.89 9.47
C THR A 450 -8.07 -3.90 8.43
N ILE A 451 -8.40 -3.44 7.22
CA ILE A 451 -8.39 -4.32 6.04
C ILE A 451 -6.92 -4.65 5.75
N SER A 452 -6.60 -5.92 5.55
CA SER A 452 -5.25 -6.40 5.26
C SER A 452 -5.16 -6.93 3.84
N ILE A 453 -3.97 -6.94 3.25
CA ILE A 453 -3.74 -7.48 1.90
C ILE A 453 -2.90 -8.74 2.01
N LEU A 454 -3.38 -9.84 1.42
CA LEU A 454 -2.63 -11.08 1.27
C LEU A 454 -2.22 -11.23 -0.20
N ALA A 455 -0.93 -11.46 -0.45
CA ALA A 455 -0.37 -11.59 -1.79
C ALA A 455 0.81 -12.58 -1.81
N PRO A 456 1.21 -13.12 -2.96
CA PRO A 456 2.32 -14.07 -3.03
C PRO A 456 3.66 -13.46 -2.62
N SER A 457 3.85 -12.14 -2.83
CA SER A 457 5.11 -11.43 -2.55
C SER A 457 4.90 -10.03 -1.96
N VAL A 458 5.97 -9.46 -1.39
CA VAL A 458 6.00 -8.08 -0.87
C VAL A 458 5.69 -7.06 -1.97
N LEU A 459 6.20 -7.30 -3.18
CA LEU A 459 5.97 -6.42 -4.32
C LEU A 459 4.50 -6.40 -4.74
N GLU A 460 3.85 -7.56 -4.81
CA GLU A 460 2.43 -7.64 -5.19
C GLU A 460 1.53 -7.04 -4.12
N ALA A 461 1.84 -7.25 -2.84
CA ALA A 461 1.14 -6.56 -1.75
C ALA A 461 1.26 -5.03 -1.86
N ARG A 462 2.43 -4.50 -2.28
CA ARG A 462 2.64 -3.05 -2.48
C ARG A 462 1.81 -2.54 -3.65
N THR A 463 1.77 -3.27 -4.77
CA THR A 463 0.97 -2.89 -5.94
C THR A 463 -0.51 -2.74 -5.58
N VAL A 464 -1.07 -3.70 -4.83
CA VAL A 464 -2.47 -3.64 -4.38
C VAL A 464 -2.67 -2.51 -3.36
N TRP A 465 -1.73 -2.31 -2.44
CA TRP A 465 -1.82 -1.24 -1.44
C TRP A 465 -1.85 0.15 -2.09
N LEU A 466 -1.02 0.41 -3.09
CA LEU A 466 -0.98 1.71 -3.78
C LEU A 466 -2.28 2.04 -4.53
N VAL A 467 -3.07 1.03 -4.88
CA VAL A 467 -4.41 1.20 -5.46
C VAL A 467 -5.46 1.39 -4.37
N ALA A 468 -5.38 0.60 -3.29
CA ALA A 468 -6.33 0.66 -2.18
C ALA A 468 -6.19 1.92 -1.30
N ASP A 469 -5.00 2.54 -1.24
CA ASP A 469 -4.74 3.81 -0.55
C ASP A 469 -5.06 5.01 -1.46
N ALA A 470 -6.31 5.06 -1.95
CA ALA A 470 -6.82 6.07 -2.87
C ALA A 470 -7.08 7.45 -2.20
N GLY A 471 -6.66 7.64 -0.95
CA GLY A 471 -6.88 8.85 -0.15
C GLY A 471 -7.81 8.63 1.04
N PRO A 472 -7.89 9.61 1.97
CA PRO A 472 -8.69 9.48 3.18
C PRO A 472 -10.18 9.43 2.85
N ASP A 473 -10.86 8.46 3.45
CA ASP A 473 -12.31 8.35 3.37
C ASP A 473 -12.97 9.19 4.48
N MET A 474 -13.51 10.35 4.09
CA MET A 474 -14.09 11.31 5.04
C MET A 474 -15.34 10.79 5.78
N GLN A 475 -15.93 9.68 5.34
CA GLN A 475 -17.07 9.03 6.00
C GLN A 475 -16.61 7.98 7.03
N ASP A 476 -15.34 7.55 7.02
CA ASP A 476 -14.78 6.67 8.04
C ASP A 476 -14.19 7.54 9.19
N PRO A 477 -14.75 7.47 10.42
CA PRO A 477 -14.28 8.27 11.54
C PRO A 477 -12.84 7.94 11.98
N TYR A 478 -12.29 6.81 11.56
CA TYR A 478 -10.92 6.41 11.86
C TYR A 478 -9.93 6.66 10.72
N ALA A 479 -10.40 7.18 9.57
CA ALA A 479 -9.52 7.49 8.45
C ALA A 479 -8.49 8.55 8.84
N LYS A 480 -7.23 8.30 8.47
CA LYS A 480 -6.13 9.24 8.69
C LYS A 480 -5.86 10.02 7.40
N PRO A 481 -5.87 11.37 7.44
CA PRO A 481 -5.40 12.16 6.32
C PRO A 481 -3.96 11.80 5.97
N GLN A 482 -3.66 11.55 4.69
CA GLN A 482 -2.31 11.19 4.26
C GLN A 482 -1.23 12.22 4.67
N GLN A 483 -1.60 13.51 4.74
CA GLN A 483 -0.73 14.60 5.20
C GLN A 483 -0.39 14.55 6.70
N SER A 484 -1.16 13.81 7.51
CA SER A 484 -0.93 13.67 8.95
C SER A 484 0.07 12.56 9.30
N LEU A 485 0.42 11.71 8.33
CA LEU A 485 1.34 10.60 8.53
C LEU A 485 2.81 11.10 8.53
N PRO A 486 3.70 10.44 9.30
CA PRO A 486 5.10 10.83 9.36
C PRO A 486 5.79 10.69 7.99
N LEU A 487 6.77 11.57 7.79
CA LEU A 487 7.68 11.58 6.65
C LEU A 487 9.11 11.35 7.17
N TRP A 488 10.00 10.86 6.31
CA TRP A 488 11.40 10.63 6.64
C TRP A 488 12.31 11.04 5.49
N HIS A 489 13.61 11.18 5.77
CA HIS A 489 14.61 11.41 4.72
C HIS A 489 14.84 10.13 3.93
N VAL A 490 14.94 10.29 2.62
CA VAL A 490 15.25 9.22 1.68
C VAL A 490 16.74 8.91 1.73
N ASP A 491 17.07 7.63 1.70
CA ASP A 491 18.44 7.16 1.46
C ASP A 491 18.47 6.40 0.14
N PHE A 492 19.02 7.03 -0.89
CA PHE A 492 19.06 6.48 -2.23
C PHE A 492 19.86 5.17 -2.34
N ARG A 493 20.68 4.85 -1.33
CA ARG A 493 21.47 3.61 -1.26
C ARG A 493 20.61 2.39 -0.93
N GLY A 494 19.39 2.60 -0.43
CA GLY A 494 18.44 1.56 -0.03
C GLY A 494 18.85 0.80 1.25
N PRO A 495 17.97 -0.09 1.77
CA PRO A 495 18.17 -0.74 3.07
C PRO A 495 19.49 -1.52 3.20
N LYS A 496 19.94 -2.18 2.12
CA LYS A 496 21.16 -3.01 2.13
C LYS A 496 22.44 -2.23 2.41
N LEU A 497 22.59 -1.06 1.77
CA LEU A 497 23.84 -0.29 1.81
C LEU A 497 23.73 0.94 2.71
N GLY A 498 22.57 1.58 2.75
CA GLY A 498 22.27 2.66 3.70
C GLY A 498 22.14 2.14 5.14
N GLY A 499 21.71 0.89 5.27
CA GLY A 499 21.44 0.24 6.55
C GLY A 499 20.13 0.70 7.16
N PHE A 500 19.67 -0.05 8.15
CA PHE A 500 18.53 0.29 9.00
C PHE A 500 18.72 -0.32 10.38
N LYS A 501 17.96 0.13 11.37
CA LYS A 501 18.02 -0.40 12.74
C LYS A 501 16.79 -1.24 13.03
N PHE A 502 16.97 -2.37 13.73
CA PHE A 502 15.83 -3.18 14.13
C PHE A 502 15.94 -3.69 15.57
N GLY A 503 14.78 -3.89 16.21
CA GLY A 503 14.67 -4.54 17.53
C GLY A 503 14.05 -5.94 17.42
N ILE A 504 14.27 -6.78 18.44
CA ILE A 504 13.65 -8.11 18.55
C ILE A 504 13.10 -8.33 19.97
N PRO A 505 12.16 -9.27 20.18
CA PRO A 505 11.73 -9.65 21.51
C PRO A 505 12.90 -10.21 22.35
N PRO A 506 12.86 -10.05 23.68
CA PRO A 506 13.87 -10.62 24.56
C PRO A 506 13.75 -12.15 24.56
N LYS A 507 14.83 -12.83 24.96
CA LYS A 507 14.88 -14.30 25.01
C LYS A 507 13.70 -14.92 25.78
N ALA A 508 13.33 -14.34 26.92
CA ALA A 508 12.21 -14.82 27.75
C ALA A 508 10.86 -14.80 26.99
N ALA A 509 10.62 -13.81 26.13
CA ALA A 509 9.42 -13.79 25.29
C ALA A 509 9.48 -14.87 24.21
N LEU A 510 10.66 -15.10 23.62
CA LEU A 510 10.86 -16.13 22.59
C LEU A 510 10.75 -17.57 23.12
N GLU A 511 10.80 -17.80 24.43
CA GLU A 511 10.58 -19.12 25.04
C GLU A 511 9.15 -19.64 24.81
N ALA A 512 8.19 -18.76 24.46
CA ALA A 512 6.86 -19.16 24.03
C ALA A 512 6.84 -19.90 22.67
N CYS A 513 7.88 -19.72 21.85
CA CYS A 513 8.02 -20.40 20.55
C CYS A 513 8.42 -21.87 20.71
N SER A 514 7.98 -22.73 19.78
CA SER A 514 8.56 -24.08 19.65
C SER A 514 10.05 -23.98 19.30
N LYS A 515 10.79 -25.07 19.52
CA LYS A 515 12.23 -25.11 19.26
C LYS A 515 12.56 -24.77 17.80
N GLU A 516 11.80 -25.32 16.87
CA GLU A 516 11.93 -25.10 15.43
C GLU A 516 11.70 -23.63 15.09
N TYR A 517 10.72 -22.98 15.75
CA TYR A 517 10.44 -21.57 15.57
C TYR A 517 11.52 -20.66 16.15
N GLN A 518 12.11 -21.01 17.29
CA GLN A 518 13.24 -20.27 17.85
C GLN A 518 14.46 -20.34 16.92
N GLU A 519 14.79 -21.53 16.40
CA GLU A 519 15.89 -21.73 15.46
C GLU A 519 15.64 -21.01 14.13
N GLY A 520 14.43 -21.13 13.57
CA GLY A 520 14.03 -20.44 12.35
C GLY A 520 14.02 -18.93 12.49
N PHE A 521 13.61 -18.40 13.65
CA PHE A 521 13.66 -16.98 13.95
C PHE A 521 15.10 -16.47 14.05
N ALA A 522 16.01 -17.21 14.70
CA ALA A 522 17.42 -16.86 14.75
C ALA A 522 18.06 -16.77 13.35
N LYS A 523 17.69 -17.68 12.43
CA LYS A 523 18.10 -17.61 11.02
C LYS A 523 17.53 -16.36 10.33
N ALA A 524 16.27 -16.01 10.60
CA ALA A 524 15.67 -14.79 10.06
C ALA A 524 16.36 -13.52 10.58
N VAL A 525 16.75 -13.47 11.86
CA VAL A 525 17.55 -12.37 12.42
C VAL A 525 18.88 -12.24 11.67
N ALA A 526 19.61 -13.34 11.46
CA ALA A 526 20.86 -13.34 10.71
C ALA A 526 20.66 -12.86 9.25
N ARG A 527 19.57 -13.28 8.60
CA ARG A 527 19.18 -12.82 7.26
C ARG A 527 18.90 -11.32 7.22
N LEU A 528 18.19 -10.79 8.21
CA LEU A 528 17.90 -9.36 8.28
C LEU A 528 19.18 -8.52 8.52
N GLN A 529 20.15 -9.06 9.27
CA GLN A 529 21.47 -8.43 9.41
C GLN A 529 22.23 -8.38 8.06
N HIS A 530 22.23 -9.48 7.29
CA HIS A 530 22.81 -9.50 5.94
C HIS A 530 22.08 -8.58 4.96
N ALA A 531 20.80 -8.30 5.19
CA ALA A 531 19.99 -7.35 4.44
C ALA A 531 20.30 -5.88 4.78
N GLY A 532 21.26 -5.59 5.66
CA GLY A 532 21.67 -4.23 6.07
C GLY A 532 21.20 -3.82 7.48
N GLY A 533 20.52 -4.73 8.20
CA GLY A 533 19.97 -4.45 9.52
C GLY A 533 21.02 -4.44 10.63
N THR A 534 20.98 -3.41 11.48
CA THR A 534 21.72 -3.38 12.75
C THR A 534 20.76 -3.60 13.91
N MET A 535 20.95 -4.70 14.64
CA MET A 535 20.14 -5.01 15.81
C MET A 535 20.39 -4.00 16.93
N LYS A 536 19.32 -3.57 17.60
CA LYS A 536 19.32 -2.71 18.77
C LYS A 536 18.53 -3.38 19.89
N GLU A 537 19.04 -3.26 21.11
CA GLU A 537 18.28 -3.60 22.30
C GLU A 537 17.13 -2.60 22.46
N ILE A 538 15.98 -3.11 22.89
CA ILE A 538 14.75 -2.33 23.06
C ILE A 538 14.11 -2.69 24.40
N ASP A 539 13.34 -1.76 24.94
CA ASP A 539 12.40 -2.08 26.00
C ASP A 539 11.17 -2.79 25.40
N TRP A 540 10.95 -4.04 25.82
CA TRP A 540 9.84 -4.86 25.32
C TRP A 540 8.54 -4.67 26.12
N ALA A 541 8.60 -4.07 27.31
CA ALA A 541 7.47 -3.91 28.21
C ALA A 541 6.21 -3.28 27.56
N PRO A 542 6.29 -2.21 26.74
CA PRO A 542 5.09 -1.64 26.14
C PRO A 542 4.41 -2.58 25.13
N PHE A 543 5.17 -3.40 24.42
CA PHE A 543 4.62 -4.34 23.45
C PHE A 543 3.92 -5.51 24.15
N ASP A 544 4.55 -6.07 25.19
CA ASP A 544 3.97 -7.14 26.00
C ASP A 544 2.70 -6.67 26.73
N GLY A 545 2.78 -5.52 27.42
CA GLY A 545 1.65 -4.93 28.12
C GLY A 545 0.46 -4.63 27.21
N ALA A 546 0.71 -4.10 26.00
CA ALA A 546 -0.34 -3.86 25.02
C ALA A 546 -0.90 -5.15 24.40
N ASN A 547 -0.12 -6.23 24.33
CA ASN A 547 -0.57 -7.51 23.80
C ASN A 547 -1.68 -8.12 24.67
N GLY A 548 -1.58 -7.94 26.00
CA GLY A 548 -2.58 -8.40 26.98
C GLY A 548 -3.90 -7.61 26.94
N LEU A 549 -3.88 -6.32 26.56
CA LEU A 549 -5.08 -5.47 26.60
C LEU A 549 -6.23 -5.97 25.70
N LEU A 550 -5.93 -6.72 24.63
CA LEU A 550 -6.96 -7.09 23.64
C LEU A 550 -7.97 -8.13 24.17
N TYR A 551 -7.48 -9.22 24.79
CA TYR A 551 -8.33 -10.31 25.27
C TYR A 551 -8.41 -10.39 26.80
N ASP A 552 -7.35 -9.98 27.51
CA ASP A 552 -7.35 -9.96 28.98
C ASP A 552 -7.91 -8.63 29.52
N GLY A 553 -7.95 -7.58 28.70
CA GLY A 553 -8.55 -6.29 29.02
C GLY A 553 -10.02 -6.13 28.62
N ALA A 554 -10.50 -4.91 28.72
CA ALA A 554 -11.85 -4.46 28.36
C ALA A 554 -12.02 -4.22 26.85
N LEU A 555 -10.96 -4.29 26.05
CA LEU A 555 -11.05 -4.13 24.59
C LEU A 555 -11.90 -5.23 23.92
N LEU A 556 -12.01 -6.42 24.53
CA LEU A 556 -12.96 -7.45 24.10
C LEU A 556 -14.43 -6.95 24.13
N SER A 557 -14.77 -6.02 25.02
CA SER A 557 -16.11 -5.43 25.08
C SER A 557 -16.44 -4.56 23.86
N GLU A 558 -15.44 -4.03 23.15
CA GLU A 558 -15.69 -3.33 21.88
C GLU A 558 -16.30 -4.28 20.85
N ARG A 559 -15.89 -5.56 20.85
CA ARG A 559 -16.48 -6.58 19.96
C ARG A 559 -17.96 -6.81 20.25
N ILE A 560 -18.33 -6.84 21.53
CA ILE A 560 -19.74 -6.91 21.95
C ILE A 560 -20.51 -5.66 21.50
N ALA A 561 -19.92 -4.48 21.64
CA ALA A 561 -20.53 -3.22 21.20
C ALA A 561 -20.71 -3.16 19.67
N CYS A 562 -19.72 -3.65 18.92
CA CYS A 562 -19.70 -3.68 17.46
C CYS A 562 -20.76 -4.64 16.88
N LEU A 563 -20.87 -5.84 17.44
CA LEU A 563 -21.81 -6.87 16.97
C LEU A 563 -23.22 -6.71 17.56
N GLY A 564 -23.33 -6.03 18.69
CA GLY A 564 -24.56 -5.86 19.46
C GLY A 564 -24.72 -6.94 20.54
N ALA A 565 -24.82 -6.50 21.80
CA ALA A 565 -24.99 -7.39 22.95
C ALA A 565 -26.27 -8.25 22.85
N GLU A 566 -27.37 -7.67 22.37
CA GLU A 566 -28.63 -8.40 22.20
C GLU A 566 -28.51 -9.48 21.13
N PHE A 567 -27.91 -9.14 19.98
CA PHE A 567 -27.66 -10.12 18.91
C PHE A 567 -26.89 -11.34 19.43
N LEU A 568 -25.79 -11.10 20.16
CA LEU A 568 -24.96 -12.17 20.71
C LEU A 568 -25.73 -13.04 21.72
N ARG A 569 -26.55 -12.44 22.59
CA ARG A 569 -27.38 -13.18 23.56
C ARG A 569 -28.47 -14.01 22.88
N SER A 570 -29.23 -13.41 21.96
CA SER A 570 -30.34 -14.11 21.29
C SER A 570 -29.87 -15.21 20.33
N ASN A 571 -28.62 -15.14 19.85
CA ASN A 571 -28.08 -16.08 18.85
C ASN A 571 -26.91 -16.92 19.36
N GLN A 572 -26.67 -16.98 20.68
CA GLN A 572 -25.59 -17.73 21.31
C GLN A 572 -25.47 -19.18 20.79
N GLN A 573 -26.60 -19.88 20.66
CA GLN A 573 -26.66 -21.28 20.18
C GLN A 573 -26.34 -21.44 18.68
N LYS A 574 -26.31 -20.34 17.92
CA LYS A 574 -25.94 -20.31 16.50
C LYS A 574 -24.47 -19.92 16.28
N LEU A 575 -23.77 -19.53 17.34
CA LEU A 575 -22.35 -19.24 17.29
C LEU A 575 -21.54 -20.54 17.35
N HIS A 576 -20.36 -20.54 16.75
CA HIS A 576 -19.40 -21.63 16.88
C HIS A 576 -19.10 -21.88 18.36
N PRO A 577 -19.00 -23.12 18.87
CA PRO A 577 -18.87 -23.41 20.30
C PRO A 577 -17.77 -22.61 21.00
N ALA A 578 -16.57 -22.54 20.42
CA ALA A 578 -15.47 -21.74 20.98
C ALA A 578 -15.76 -20.23 21.05
N ILE A 579 -16.51 -19.69 20.09
CA ILE A 579 -16.90 -18.27 20.07
C ILE A 579 -17.99 -18.01 21.09
N SER A 580 -18.97 -18.92 21.18
CA SER A 580 -20.00 -18.89 22.21
C SER A 580 -19.39 -18.87 23.61
N SER A 581 -18.48 -19.81 23.91
CA SER A 581 -17.77 -19.86 25.19
C SER A 581 -16.94 -18.61 25.49
N LEU A 582 -16.31 -18.01 24.47
CA LEU A 582 -15.58 -16.75 24.62
C LEU A 582 -16.52 -15.61 25.05
N PHE A 583 -17.67 -15.46 24.38
CA PHE A 583 -18.62 -14.41 24.72
C PHE A 583 -19.33 -14.66 26.05
N ASP A 584 -19.58 -15.92 26.42
CA ASP A 584 -20.10 -16.26 27.75
C ASP A 584 -19.15 -15.85 28.85
N ALA A 585 -17.85 -16.16 28.68
CA ALA A 585 -16.83 -15.69 29.59
C ALA A 585 -16.78 -14.15 29.64
N ALA A 586 -16.89 -13.49 28.48
CA ALA A 586 -16.89 -12.03 28.40
C ALA A 586 -18.12 -11.39 29.09
N PHE A 587 -19.31 -11.97 28.95
CA PHE A 587 -20.53 -11.51 29.63
C PHE A 587 -20.52 -11.80 31.13
N ALA A 588 -19.85 -12.87 31.56
CA ALA A 588 -19.70 -13.21 32.97
C ALA A 588 -18.66 -12.34 33.69
N ARG A 589 -17.76 -11.68 32.95
CA ARG A 589 -16.81 -10.72 33.54
C ARG A 589 -17.56 -9.47 34.03
N GLU A 590 -17.44 -9.18 35.33
CA GLU A 590 -17.96 -7.94 35.92
C GLU A 590 -17.09 -6.70 35.60
N LEU A 591 -16.88 -6.41 34.32
CA LEU A 591 -16.16 -5.20 33.90
C LEU A 591 -16.96 -3.95 34.31
N LYS A 592 -16.28 -3.00 34.95
CA LYS A 592 -16.83 -1.71 35.34
C LYS A 592 -16.46 -0.66 34.28
N PRO A 593 -17.25 0.41 34.10
CA PRO A 593 -16.96 1.43 33.08
C PRO A 593 -15.55 2.05 33.20
N TRP A 594 -15.02 2.21 34.42
CA TRP A 594 -13.68 2.74 34.63
C TRP A 594 -12.56 1.77 34.22
N ASP A 595 -12.81 0.47 34.11
CA ASP A 595 -11.82 -0.49 33.61
C ASP A 595 -11.54 -0.25 32.12
N VAL A 596 -12.58 0.13 31.35
CA VAL A 596 -12.43 0.54 29.94
C VAL A 596 -11.53 1.77 29.83
N TYR A 597 -11.77 2.79 30.65
CA TYR A 597 -10.95 4.00 30.64
C TYR A 597 -9.54 3.75 31.17
N HIS A 598 -9.37 2.84 32.12
CA HIS A 598 -8.06 2.39 32.59
C HIS A 598 -7.26 1.79 31.42
N ASP A 599 -7.85 0.85 30.68
CA ASP A 599 -7.18 0.19 29.55
C ASP A 599 -6.89 1.17 28.41
N GLN A 600 -7.76 2.15 28.16
CA GLN A 600 -7.48 3.24 27.21
C GLN A 600 -6.29 4.11 27.64
N ILE A 601 -6.17 4.39 28.94
CA ILE A 601 -5.01 5.11 29.49
C ILE A 601 -3.73 4.28 29.31
N LEU A 602 -3.77 2.97 29.61
CA LEU A 602 -2.64 2.07 29.38
C LEU A 602 -2.28 1.99 27.90
N GLN A 603 -3.27 1.84 27.01
CA GLN A 603 -3.06 1.84 25.57
C GLN A 603 -2.35 3.12 25.11
N ALA A 604 -2.79 4.30 25.57
CA ALA A 604 -2.14 5.56 25.24
C ALA A 604 -0.70 5.64 25.77
N GLN A 605 -0.45 5.16 27.00
CA GLN A 605 0.88 5.10 27.60
C GLN A 605 1.81 4.19 26.80
N TYR A 606 1.40 2.95 26.51
CA TYR A 606 2.18 2.00 25.73
C TYR A 606 2.41 2.49 24.30
N THR A 607 1.42 3.16 23.69
CA THR A 607 1.58 3.76 22.35
C THR A 607 2.67 4.84 22.35
N ARG A 608 2.70 5.69 23.38
CA ARG A 608 3.76 6.70 23.53
C ARG A 608 5.13 6.07 23.75
N GLN A 609 5.23 5.03 24.57
CA GLN A 609 6.49 4.31 24.83
C GLN A 609 7.00 3.56 23.60
N ALA A 610 6.11 2.93 22.84
CA ALA A 610 6.45 2.32 21.56
C ALA A 610 6.94 3.37 20.55
N ALA A 611 6.30 4.54 20.46
CA ALA A 611 6.75 5.63 19.61
C ALA A 611 8.18 6.09 19.97
N ILE A 612 8.51 6.22 21.26
CA ILE A 612 9.88 6.53 21.72
C ILE A 612 10.87 5.43 21.30
N THR A 613 10.46 4.16 21.38
CA THR A 613 11.30 3.04 20.91
C THR A 613 11.63 3.18 19.41
N PHE A 614 10.64 3.53 18.58
CA PHE A 614 10.81 3.78 17.15
C PHE A 614 11.61 5.05 16.80
N GLU A 615 11.97 5.90 17.76
CA GLU A 615 13.00 6.94 17.52
C GLU A 615 14.41 6.31 17.39
N GLY A 616 14.62 5.14 18.00
CA GLY A 616 15.89 4.41 17.99
C GLY A 616 16.00 3.29 16.95
N ILE A 617 14.88 2.82 16.39
CA ILE A 617 14.80 1.71 15.42
C ILE A 617 13.85 2.04 14.26
N ASP A 618 14.05 1.39 13.12
CA ASP A 618 13.16 1.51 11.97
C ASP A 618 12.04 0.47 11.98
N VAL A 619 12.34 -0.76 12.43
CA VAL A 619 11.39 -1.88 12.49
C VAL A 619 11.63 -2.80 13.69
N LEU A 620 10.58 -3.45 14.17
CA LEU A 620 10.69 -4.64 15.00
C LEU A 620 10.64 -5.88 14.11
N LEU A 621 11.45 -6.88 14.42
CA LEU A 621 11.35 -8.21 13.83
C LEU A 621 10.84 -9.18 14.89
N VAL A 622 9.71 -9.84 14.63
CA VAL A 622 9.09 -10.81 15.55
C VAL A 622 8.72 -12.11 14.82
N PRO A 623 8.67 -13.27 15.50
CA PRO A 623 7.97 -14.44 14.96
C PRO A 623 6.51 -14.06 14.66
N THR A 624 5.96 -14.46 13.51
CA THR A 624 4.54 -14.15 13.23
C THR A 624 3.59 -14.92 14.15
N ALA A 625 3.97 -16.15 14.50
CA ALA A 625 3.30 -17.01 15.47
C ALA A 625 4.36 -17.84 16.20
N PRO A 626 4.09 -18.34 17.42
CA PRO A 626 5.06 -19.14 18.16
C PRO A 626 5.22 -20.58 17.66
N LYS A 627 4.23 -21.11 16.95
CA LYS A 627 4.18 -22.48 16.40
C LYS A 627 3.10 -22.60 15.33
N HIS A 628 3.11 -23.66 14.55
CA HIS A 628 2.02 -24.06 13.66
C HIS A 628 1.28 -25.27 14.27
N PRO A 629 0.12 -25.08 14.91
CA PRO A 629 -0.58 -26.19 15.54
C PRO A 629 -1.29 -27.07 14.52
N THR A 630 -1.41 -28.35 14.85
CA THR A 630 -2.33 -29.26 14.17
C THR A 630 -3.78 -28.90 14.52
N VAL A 631 -4.69 -29.39 13.69
CA VAL A 631 -6.13 -29.20 13.88
C VAL A 631 -6.58 -29.94 15.12
N ALA A 632 -6.08 -31.15 15.36
CA ALA A 632 -6.41 -31.94 16.54
C ALA A 632 -6.01 -31.21 17.83
N GLU A 633 -4.82 -30.60 17.87
CA GLU A 633 -4.40 -29.78 19.01
C GLU A 633 -5.31 -28.55 19.20
N MET A 634 -5.69 -27.89 18.10
CA MET A 634 -6.58 -26.73 18.13
C MET A 634 -8.00 -27.09 18.60
N GLU A 635 -8.53 -28.25 18.22
CA GLU A 635 -9.84 -28.72 18.67
C GLU A 635 -9.85 -29.18 20.12
N ALA A 636 -8.73 -29.73 20.61
CA ALA A 636 -8.60 -30.15 22.00
C ALA A 636 -8.62 -28.97 22.98
N GLU A 637 -7.96 -27.86 22.64
CA GLU A 637 -7.84 -26.67 23.49
C GLU A 637 -8.06 -25.35 22.71
N PRO A 638 -9.27 -25.10 22.18
CA PRO A 638 -9.50 -24.08 21.16
C PRO A 638 -9.31 -22.64 21.62
N LEU A 639 -9.49 -22.34 22.91
CA LEU A 639 -9.24 -21.00 23.45
C LEU A 639 -7.76 -20.79 23.78
N VAL A 640 -7.13 -21.76 24.43
CA VAL A 640 -5.72 -21.68 24.86
C VAL A 640 -4.79 -21.64 23.66
N LYS A 641 -4.89 -22.60 22.73
CA LYS A 641 -4.01 -22.64 21.54
C LYS A 641 -4.20 -21.40 20.66
N ASN A 642 -5.41 -20.87 20.58
CA ASN A 642 -5.66 -19.64 19.84
C ASN A 642 -5.01 -18.41 20.50
N ALA A 643 -5.05 -18.32 21.84
CA ALA A 643 -4.40 -17.23 22.56
C ALA A 643 -2.88 -17.29 22.40
N GLU A 644 -2.28 -18.49 22.45
CA GLU A 644 -0.85 -18.70 22.19
C GLU A 644 -0.45 -18.15 20.80
N LEU A 645 -1.25 -18.37 19.75
CA LEU A 645 -0.97 -17.82 18.42
C LEU A 645 -0.84 -16.29 18.38
N GLY A 646 -1.46 -15.60 19.33
CA GLY A 646 -1.47 -14.14 19.46
C GLY A 646 -0.28 -13.52 20.19
N SER A 647 0.70 -14.33 20.61
CA SER A 647 1.81 -13.89 21.49
C SER A 647 2.64 -12.72 20.94
N PHE A 648 2.70 -12.56 19.62
CA PHE A 648 3.51 -11.53 18.95
C PHE A 648 2.72 -10.65 17.98
N THR A 649 1.38 -10.63 18.07
CA THR A 649 0.55 -10.00 17.04
C THR A 649 -0.43 -8.95 17.53
N HIS A 650 -1.05 -9.09 18.72
CA HIS A 650 -2.13 -8.21 19.17
C HIS A 650 -1.67 -6.77 19.34
N PHE A 651 -0.49 -6.59 19.94
CA PHE A 651 0.05 -5.25 20.25
C PHE A 651 0.14 -4.36 19.01
N ALA A 652 0.35 -4.93 17.82
CA ALA A 652 0.49 -4.13 16.60
C ALA A 652 -0.77 -3.31 16.26
N ASN A 653 -1.96 -3.82 16.57
CA ASN A 653 -3.20 -3.07 16.36
C ASN A 653 -3.50 -2.15 17.54
N VAL A 654 -3.28 -2.64 18.77
CA VAL A 654 -3.47 -1.86 20.01
C VAL A 654 -2.60 -0.60 20.00
N LEU A 655 -1.38 -0.69 19.47
CA LEU A 655 -0.39 0.40 19.42
C LEU A 655 -0.36 1.15 18.09
N ASP A 656 -1.31 0.89 17.18
CA ASP A 656 -1.40 1.57 15.89
C ASP A 656 -0.14 1.44 15.01
N LEU A 657 0.45 0.25 15.02
CA LEU A 657 1.62 -0.12 14.21
C LEU A 657 1.17 -0.67 12.85
N CYS A 658 2.06 -0.61 11.86
CA CYS A 658 1.92 -1.33 10.58
C CYS A 658 2.82 -2.56 10.55
N GLY A 659 2.52 -3.56 9.72
CA GLY A 659 3.30 -4.79 9.71
C GLY A 659 3.25 -5.56 8.39
N MET A 660 4.31 -6.30 8.14
CA MET A 660 4.48 -7.15 6.97
C MET A 660 4.90 -8.56 7.42
N ALA A 661 3.96 -9.50 7.38
CA ALA A 661 4.28 -10.91 7.56
C ALA A 661 4.83 -11.47 6.25
N VAL A 662 6.02 -12.08 6.29
CA VAL A 662 6.65 -12.71 5.13
C VAL A 662 7.13 -14.12 5.46
N PRO A 663 7.17 -15.03 4.48
CA PRO A 663 7.87 -16.30 4.61
C PRO A 663 9.35 -16.06 4.94
N ALA A 664 9.86 -16.73 5.97
CA ALA A 664 11.25 -16.60 6.39
C ALA A 664 12.07 -17.82 5.99
N ASN A 665 11.61 -19.00 6.39
CA ASN A 665 12.29 -20.30 6.27
C ASN A 665 11.25 -21.44 6.21
N THR A 666 11.70 -22.67 6.02
CA THR A 666 10.92 -23.90 6.27
C THR A 666 11.48 -24.69 7.44
N TYR A 667 10.66 -25.57 8.01
CA TYR A 667 11.08 -26.53 9.03
C TYR A 667 10.32 -27.85 8.84
N LEU A 668 10.86 -28.94 9.38
CA LEU A 668 10.18 -30.23 9.44
C LEU A 668 9.44 -30.34 10.77
N ASP A 669 8.16 -30.69 10.73
CA ASP A 669 7.42 -31.01 11.94
C ASP A 669 7.83 -32.39 12.51
N SER A 670 7.18 -32.80 13.60
CA SER A 670 7.44 -34.11 14.24
C SER A 670 7.13 -35.33 13.35
N SER A 671 6.32 -35.16 12.29
CA SER A 671 5.98 -36.21 11.32
C SER A 671 6.91 -36.22 10.10
N GLY A 672 7.81 -35.24 9.98
CA GLY A 672 8.67 -35.04 8.82
C GLY A 672 8.01 -34.26 7.68
N GLN A 673 6.85 -33.63 7.91
CA GLN A 673 6.20 -32.73 6.95
C GLN A 673 6.91 -31.38 6.95
N GLU A 674 7.31 -30.92 5.77
CA GLU A 674 7.88 -29.58 5.61
C GLU A 674 6.78 -28.51 5.66
N LEU A 675 6.96 -27.51 6.53
CA LEU A 675 6.03 -26.42 6.79
C LEU A 675 6.72 -25.05 6.71
N PRO A 676 5.99 -23.99 6.33
CA PRO A 676 6.53 -22.64 6.30
C PRO A 676 6.62 -22.05 7.71
N LEU A 677 7.65 -21.24 7.92
CA LEU A 677 7.79 -20.37 9.08
C LEU A 677 7.82 -18.92 8.61
N GLY A 678 6.95 -18.10 9.18
CA GLY A 678 6.87 -16.67 8.88
C GLY A 678 7.40 -15.79 10.01
N ILE A 679 7.96 -14.64 9.63
CA ILE A 679 8.27 -13.53 10.53
C ILE A 679 7.42 -12.31 10.16
N THR A 680 7.26 -11.38 11.09
CA THR A 680 6.62 -10.09 10.83
C THR A 680 7.61 -8.97 11.08
N LEU A 681 7.80 -8.11 10.07
CA LEU A 681 8.45 -6.81 10.26
C LEU A 681 7.37 -5.79 10.63
N ILE A 682 7.53 -5.11 11.77
CA ILE A 682 6.54 -4.16 12.31
C ILE A 682 7.16 -2.77 12.36
N GLY A 683 6.48 -1.77 11.80
CA GLY A 683 6.87 -0.36 11.82
C GLY A 683 5.91 0.51 12.62
N ALA A 684 6.34 1.72 12.94
CA ALA A 684 5.48 2.74 13.55
C ALA A 684 4.33 3.17 12.60
N SER A 685 3.25 3.72 13.16
CA SER A 685 2.15 4.32 12.39
C SER A 685 2.66 5.20 11.25
N GLY A 686 2.24 4.91 10.02
CA GLY A 686 2.54 5.65 8.80
C GLY A 686 3.90 5.35 8.17
N THR A 687 4.68 4.43 8.74
CA THR A 687 5.98 4.01 8.16
C THR A 687 5.87 2.82 7.19
N ASP A 688 4.66 2.54 6.68
CA ASP A 688 4.35 1.36 5.86
C ASP A 688 5.32 1.22 4.67
N GLY A 689 5.57 2.30 3.93
CA GLY A 689 6.51 2.31 2.80
C GLY A 689 7.91 1.82 3.20
N LYS A 690 8.42 2.26 4.35
CA LYS A 690 9.71 1.82 4.90
C LYS A 690 9.69 0.34 5.27
N VAL A 691 8.61 -0.16 5.88
CA VAL A 691 8.44 -1.59 6.20
C VAL A 691 8.47 -2.43 4.92
N PHE A 692 7.77 -2.00 3.86
CA PHE A 692 7.82 -2.67 2.57
C PHE A 692 9.24 -2.68 1.96
N ASP A 693 10.00 -1.58 2.04
CA ASP A 693 11.37 -1.53 1.51
C ASP A 693 12.28 -2.54 2.21
N ILE A 694 12.21 -2.59 3.55
CA ILE A 694 13.02 -3.52 4.36
C ILE A 694 12.56 -4.97 4.13
N ALA A 695 11.25 -5.23 4.08
CA ALA A 695 10.70 -6.56 3.82
C ALA A 695 11.10 -7.08 2.42
N ARG A 696 11.12 -6.20 1.41
CA ARG A 696 11.55 -6.56 0.05
C ARG A 696 13.04 -6.90 0.00
N GLU A 697 13.88 -6.17 0.73
CA GLU A 697 15.30 -6.50 0.80
C GLU A 697 15.54 -7.81 1.57
N PHE A 698 14.77 -8.08 2.63
CA PHE A 698 14.78 -9.37 3.31
C PHE A 698 14.43 -10.50 2.34
N GLU A 699 13.33 -10.38 1.59
CA GLU A 699 12.86 -11.36 0.59
C GLU A 699 13.94 -11.66 -0.48
N ARG A 700 14.68 -10.63 -0.92
CA ARG A 700 15.78 -10.76 -1.90
C ARG A 700 17.09 -11.31 -1.33
N THR A 701 17.31 -11.16 -0.03
CA THR A 701 18.56 -11.57 0.62
C THR A 701 18.50 -13.06 0.97
N SER A 702 19.35 -13.88 0.36
CA SER A 702 19.57 -15.27 0.80
C SER A 702 20.73 -15.32 1.79
N VAL A 703 20.65 -16.21 2.79
CA VAL A 703 21.78 -16.59 3.64
C VAL A 703 22.23 -17.98 3.21
N ALA A 704 23.54 -18.16 3.03
CA ALA A 704 24.14 -19.44 2.63
C ALA A 704 24.03 -20.51 3.72
#